data_AF-A0A955VXV8-F1
#
_entry.id   AF-A0A955VXV8-F1
#
_cell.length_a   1.000
_cell.length_b   1.000
_cell.length_c   1.000
_cell.angle_alpha   90.00
_cell.angle_beta   90.00
_cell.angle_gamma   90.00
#
_symmetry.space_group_name_H-M   'P 1'
#
loop_
_entity.id
_entity.type
_entity.pdbx_description
1 polymer ?
#
loop_
_entity_poly.entity_id
_entity_poly.type
_entity_poly.pdbx_seq_one_letter_code
_entity_poly.pdbx_strand_id
1 'polypeptide(L)'
;MEAVHHETSLLLAIILLPMVGSVLVGLFARHSSERTVSILSVGAVGVSFVLALIAFIRLYGLAVGDTSPVLVQQVYEWFELTVPGKGPVPINVRFAMDTLSGVMALVVTGVGGLIHLYAIGYMHEDRSYARFFSYLNLFTASMLILILASNLPLMFVGWEGVGLCSYLLIGFWYENRDYAAAGRKAFVANRIGDFGVLIAMFLIVGVAGSFEFSDINHLAAESAHFTATAAGAGFGAAFPAHPFGLSATFATVACLFLFLGCTGKSAQIPLFVWLPDAMAGPTPVSALIHAATMVTAGVYLCCRLSPLFLLSDVAMAVIAVVATVTALLAASIALVQKEMKKILAYSTVSQLGFMFAGVGVGFFSAGFFHVVTHAFFKACLFLGAGSVMHAVGAHGDADLTKVGGLRKYMPITRWTFLFACLSISGVPLTAGFFSKDELLLGAATMALHGGKTGSPAGWFTYVGLVLAATMTAFYMFRLYFLAFTGDYQSAKGAHDGGSGAGHDDHGYDPHPHESPGSMTFPLIVLGIGSLIVGYLGLPEIVPFVHTHFPIPNWWNEWLGRSVAHLPGHGAHGEVTDFLPSDMANAGGLLAMLVGIGLAWVMYRNKPLKEPEAPGGFYRLLRDKWRVDELYDATVIGPTKALSLFGGRADQTFVDGILARFTQAAVGLTGWVSSRAQTGSMPLYGMVMTVGVLGLLTWFVTPHARLTIEPSGGQTARLVAAAGPGYEYRWDFDNDGRPDTGWSRAPEQTHTYAPSAYEGYELLAIYPAMPVRGERRFKVGDTWTELPFDARFPGWRTRAGALPPTARQTARGIELRPNGADLRFAGPVEDGAATLPPRRIVTLGGVNLIALPKVRSTVEVRNAFGSVSNDTVEVTLPGPIQRRAALDPAEVQR
;
A
#
# COMPACT_ATOMS: atom_id res chain seq x y z
N MET A 1 -25.19 13.19 -0.15
CA MET A 1 -25.30 14.34 0.77
C MET A 1 -24.00 15.10 0.68
N GLU A 2 -24.02 16.36 0.27
CA GLU A 2 -22.82 17.21 0.26
C GLU A 2 -22.51 17.66 1.69
N ALA A 3 -21.26 17.50 2.12
CA ALA A 3 -20.81 17.93 3.44
C ALA A 3 -20.61 19.45 3.48
N VAL A 4 -21.07 20.11 4.56
CA VAL A 4 -20.85 21.54 4.75
C VAL A 4 -19.55 21.74 5.51
N HIS A 5 -18.58 22.38 4.88
CA HIS A 5 -17.25 22.63 5.44
C HIS A 5 -17.20 23.92 6.25
N HIS A 6 -16.72 23.82 7.49
CA HIS A 6 -16.54 24.94 8.40
C HIS A 6 -15.07 25.05 8.81
N GLU A 7 -14.44 26.20 8.54
CA GLU A 7 -13.02 26.38 8.86
C GLU A 7 -12.75 26.48 10.37
N THR A 8 -11.65 25.87 10.82
CA THR A 8 -11.19 25.96 12.21
C THR A 8 -9.68 25.87 12.31
N SER A 9 -9.09 26.48 13.35
CA SER A 9 -7.65 26.36 13.66
C SER A 9 -7.34 25.32 14.74
N LEU A 10 -8.37 24.68 15.32
CA LEU A 10 -8.24 23.82 16.49
C LEU A 10 -7.67 22.42 16.19
N LEU A 11 -7.92 21.88 14.99
CA LEU A 11 -7.62 20.48 14.67
C LEU A 11 -6.12 20.19 14.68
N LEU A 12 -5.34 21.09 14.10
CA LEU A 12 -3.89 20.98 14.12
C LEU A 12 -3.33 21.07 15.54
N ALA A 13 -3.88 21.94 16.39
CA ALA A 13 -3.43 22.09 17.77
C ALA A 13 -3.67 20.83 18.60
N ILE A 14 -4.81 20.14 18.41
CA ILE A 14 -5.13 18.86 19.05
C ILE A 14 -4.03 17.82 18.77
N ILE A 15 -3.50 17.80 17.53
CA ILE A 15 -2.44 16.87 17.10
C ILE A 15 -1.06 17.32 17.59
N LEU A 16 -0.74 18.61 17.44
CA LEU A 16 0.59 19.13 17.74
C LEU A 16 0.93 19.06 19.22
N LEU A 17 -0.05 19.18 20.13
CA LEU A 17 0.20 19.11 21.57
C LEU A 17 0.87 17.79 22.00
N PRO A 18 0.29 16.59 21.75
CA PRO A 18 0.96 15.34 22.07
C PRO A 18 2.25 15.16 21.26
N MET A 19 2.31 15.63 20.00
CA MET A 19 3.53 15.53 19.18
C MET A 19 4.70 16.33 19.78
N VAL A 20 4.46 17.58 20.15
CA VAL A 20 5.44 18.46 20.82
C VAL A 20 5.81 17.89 22.19
N GLY A 21 4.84 17.37 22.95
CA GLY A 21 5.13 16.67 24.21
C GLY A 21 6.07 15.48 24.01
N SER A 22 5.88 14.68 22.96
CA SER A 22 6.76 13.57 22.62
C SER A 22 8.19 14.03 22.33
N VAL A 23 8.34 15.06 21.48
CA VAL A 23 9.64 15.63 21.10
C VAL A 23 10.35 16.23 22.31
N LEU A 24 9.64 17.03 23.11
CA LEU A 24 10.22 17.69 24.27
C LEU A 24 10.70 16.67 25.32
N VAL A 25 9.91 15.64 25.59
CA VAL A 25 10.30 14.58 26.52
C VAL A 25 11.46 13.76 25.96
N GLY A 26 11.39 13.36 24.69
CA GLY A 26 12.38 12.49 24.05
C GLY A 26 13.76 13.14 23.90
N LEU A 27 13.80 14.44 23.56
CA LEU A 27 15.05 15.16 23.34
C LEU A 27 15.62 15.79 24.61
N PHE A 28 14.77 16.38 25.46
CA PHE A 28 15.25 17.25 26.56
C PHE A 28 15.00 16.68 27.96
N ALA A 29 14.01 15.78 28.14
CA ALA A 29 13.63 15.31 29.47
C ALA A 29 14.27 13.98 29.90
N ARG A 30 15.24 13.45 29.15
CA ARG A 30 15.91 12.17 29.46
C ARG A 30 16.55 12.12 30.86
N HIS A 31 17.05 13.27 31.34
CA HIS A 31 17.66 13.42 32.67
C HIS A 31 16.81 14.27 33.64
N SER A 32 15.57 14.58 33.25
CA SER A 32 14.65 15.34 34.09
C SER A 32 13.95 14.44 35.12
N SER A 33 13.36 15.05 36.15
CA SER A 33 12.57 14.32 37.13
C SER A 33 11.34 13.66 36.50
N GLU A 34 10.90 12.51 37.03
CA GLU A 34 9.67 11.82 36.59
C GLU A 34 8.45 12.74 36.66
N ARG A 35 8.40 13.65 37.64
CA ARG A 35 7.33 14.65 37.78
C ARG A 35 7.27 15.59 36.58
N THR A 36 8.42 16.09 36.10
CA THR A 36 8.49 16.97 34.92
C THR A 36 8.02 16.22 33.67
N VAL A 37 8.50 14.99 33.47
CA VAL A 37 8.08 14.13 32.35
C VAL A 37 6.56 13.89 32.39
N SER A 38 6.03 13.54 33.57
CA SER A 38 4.60 13.28 33.78
C SER A 38 3.75 14.50 33.45
N ILE A 39 4.10 15.67 33.98
CA ILE A 39 3.36 16.92 33.74
C ILE A 39 3.35 17.26 32.25
N LEU A 40 4.50 17.15 31.58
CA LEU A 40 4.63 17.49 30.16
C LEU A 40 3.85 16.50 29.28
N SER A 41 3.98 15.20 29.52
CA SER A 41 3.31 14.18 28.71
C SER A 41 1.81 14.11 28.96
N VAL A 42 1.39 13.93 30.22
CA VAL A 42 -0.03 13.84 30.58
C VAL A 42 -0.74 15.17 30.38
N GLY A 43 -0.07 16.29 30.68
CA GLY A 43 -0.61 17.63 30.42
C GLY A 43 -0.84 17.90 28.94
N ALA A 44 0.08 17.51 28.05
CA ALA A 44 -0.10 17.67 26.61
C ALA A 44 -1.34 16.92 26.07
N VAL A 45 -1.55 15.68 26.50
CA VAL A 45 -2.74 14.90 26.12
C VAL A 45 -4.01 15.46 26.78
N GLY A 46 -3.93 15.92 28.03
CA GLY A 46 -5.05 16.54 28.73
C GLY A 46 -5.53 17.83 28.07
N VAL A 47 -4.61 18.71 27.65
CA VAL A 47 -4.97 19.92 26.88
C VAL A 47 -5.54 19.53 25.51
N SER A 48 -4.98 18.51 24.84
CA SER A 48 -5.52 17.98 23.59
C SER A 48 -6.96 17.47 23.74
N PHE A 49 -7.30 16.78 24.85
CA PHE A 49 -8.67 16.38 25.18
C PHE A 49 -9.61 17.57 25.34
N VAL A 50 -9.20 18.62 26.05
CA VAL A 50 -10.02 19.83 26.22
C VAL A 50 -10.29 20.49 24.87
N LEU A 51 -9.28 20.61 24.00
CA LEU A 51 -9.45 21.17 22.65
C LEU A 51 -10.34 20.27 21.77
N ALA A 52 -10.21 18.95 21.87
CA ALA A 52 -11.07 18.00 21.17
C ALA A 52 -12.53 18.11 21.65
N LEU A 53 -12.76 18.31 22.95
CA LEU A 53 -14.09 18.55 23.52
C LEU A 53 -14.70 19.86 23.01
N ILE A 54 -13.91 20.94 22.95
CA ILE A 54 -14.35 22.23 22.40
C ILE A 54 -14.71 22.08 20.92
N ALA A 55 -13.88 21.39 20.13
CA ALA A 55 -14.15 21.14 18.71
C ALA A 55 -15.41 20.28 18.52
N PHE A 56 -15.59 19.25 19.35
CA PHE A 56 -16.79 18.40 19.34
C PHE A 56 -18.05 19.18 19.69
N ILE A 57 -18.02 20.05 20.73
CA ILE A 57 -19.16 20.90 21.10
C ILE A 57 -19.52 21.87 19.96
N ARG A 58 -18.52 22.44 19.27
CA ARG A 58 -18.76 23.28 18.08
C ARG A 58 -19.41 22.48 16.96
N LEU A 59 -18.90 21.28 16.65
CA LEU A 59 -19.48 20.39 15.66
C LEU A 59 -20.93 20.02 16.01
N TYR A 60 -21.20 19.73 17.29
CA TYR A 60 -22.55 19.44 17.78
C TYR A 60 -23.50 20.63 17.61
N GLY A 61 -23.04 21.86 17.89
CA GLY A 61 -23.81 23.07 17.65
C GLY A 61 -24.17 23.28 16.17
N LEU A 62 -23.25 22.96 15.25
CA LEU A 62 -23.49 23.02 13.81
C LEU A 62 -24.48 21.94 13.34
N ALA A 63 -24.48 20.77 13.97
CA ALA A 63 -25.39 19.65 13.64
C ALA A 63 -26.87 19.94 13.91
N VAL A 64 -27.19 21.04 14.60
CA VAL A 64 -28.56 21.54 14.79
C VAL A 64 -29.11 22.22 13.53
N GLY A 65 -28.25 22.81 12.70
CA GLY A 65 -28.62 23.53 11.48
C GLY A 65 -28.22 22.84 10.17
N ASP A 66 -27.12 22.09 10.17
CA ASP A 66 -26.60 21.38 9.01
C ASP A 66 -26.83 19.87 9.11
N THR A 67 -27.19 19.24 7.98
CA THR A 67 -27.42 17.79 7.91
C THR A 67 -26.13 16.97 7.98
N SER A 68 -25.00 17.54 7.52
CA SER A 68 -23.69 16.86 7.48
C SER A 68 -22.55 17.86 7.78
N PRO A 69 -22.45 18.37 9.02
CA PRO A 69 -21.41 19.35 9.36
C PRO A 69 -20.04 18.69 9.43
N VAL A 70 -19.03 19.37 8.90
CA VAL A 70 -17.63 18.95 9.02
C VAL A 70 -16.77 20.16 9.34
N LEU A 71 -16.00 20.08 10.43
CA LEU A 71 -14.95 21.06 10.72
C LEU A 71 -13.72 20.71 9.89
N VAL A 72 -13.18 21.65 9.14
CA VAL A 72 -12.02 21.45 8.26
C VAL A 72 -10.91 22.44 8.59
N GLN A 73 -9.68 21.97 8.51
CA GLN A 73 -8.48 22.80 8.60
C GLN A 73 -7.52 22.39 7.47
N GLN A 74 -7.47 23.19 6.42
CA GLN A 74 -6.45 23.11 5.38
C GLN A 74 -5.15 23.71 5.92
N VAL A 75 -4.06 22.94 5.96
CA VAL A 75 -2.76 23.47 6.40
C VAL A 75 -1.95 23.92 5.19
N TYR A 76 -1.70 23.00 4.24
CA TYR A 76 -1.04 23.28 2.95
C TYR A 76 -1.24 22.09 2.00
N GLU A 77 -0.99 22.29 0.71
CA GLU A 77 -0.88 21.21 -0.28
C GLU A 77 0.49 20.53 -0.15
N TRP A 78 0.53 19.22 0.08
CA TRP A 78 1.78 18.49 0.27
C TRP A 78 2.54 18.35 -1.04
N PHE A 79 1.89 17.76 -2.06
CA PHE A 79 2.39 17.64 -3.42
C PHE A 79 1.26 17.22 -4.36
N GLU A 80 1.50 17.32 -5.66
CA GLU A 80 0.55 16.93 -6.71
C GLU A 80 1.02 15.67 -7.44
N LEU A 81 0.08 14.77 -7.77
CA LEU A 81 0.33 13.57 -8.57
C LEU A 81 -0.43 13.66 -9.90
N THR A 82 0.26 13.53 -11.03
CA THR A 82 -0.42 13.39 -12.32
C THR A 82 -0.91 11.96 -12.51
N VAL A 83 -2.23 11.77 -12.51
CA VAL A 83 -2.87 10.46 -12.69
C VAL A 83 -3.30 10.29 -14.15
N PRO A 84 -2.90 9.20 -14.83
CA PRO A 84 -3.31 8.94 -16.22
C PRO A 84 -4.82 9.00 -16.39
N GLY A 85 -5.31 9.81 -17.33
CA GLY A 85 -6.74 9.97 -17.60
C GLY A 85 -7.52 10.85 -16.60
N LYS A 86 -6.90 11.32 -15.51
CA LYS A 86 -7.52 12.22 -14.52
C LYS A 86 -6.82 13.58 -14.43
N GLY A 87 -5.54 13.65 -14.83
CA GLY A 87 -4.76 14.87 -14.78
C GLY A 87 -4.11 15.09 -13.41
N PRO A 88 -3.78 16.35 -13.04
CA PRO A 88 -3.19 16.67 -11.76
C PRO A 88 -4.16 16.43 -10.59
N VAL A 89 -3.72 15.64 -9.60
CA VAL A 89 -4.47 15.33 -8.38
C VAL A 89 -3.69 15.84 -7.16
N PRO A 90 -4.17 16.86 -6.42
CA PRO A 90 -3.48 17.39 -5.26
C PRO A 90 -3.60 16.45 -4.06
N ILE A 91 -2.54 16.36 -3.26
CA ILE A 91 -2.52 15.66 -1.97
C ILE A 91 -2.36 16.71 -0.88
N ASN A 92 -3.42 16.92 -0.10
CA ASN A 92 -3.46 17.98 0.91
C ASN A 92 -3.04 17.49 2.30
N VAL A 93 -2.31 18.30 3.05
CA VAL A 93 -2.26 18.19 4.51
C VAL A 93 -3.48 18.92 5.06
N ARG A 94 -4.60 18.18 5.10
CA ARG A 94 -5.91 18.70 5.51
C ARG A 94 -6.53 17.82 6.60
N PHE A 95 -6.89 18.45 7.71
CA PHE A 95 -7.57 17.78 8.81
C PHE A 95 -9.07 18.05 8.76
N ALA A 96 -9.88 17.02 9.03
CA ALA A 96 -11.33 17.09 9.06
C ALA A 96 -11.89 16.36 10.29
N MET A 97 -12.77 17.05 11.02
CA MET A 97 -13.56 16.51 12.11
C MET A 97 -15.04 16.45 11.72
N ASP A 98 -15.55 15.24 11.50
CA ASP A 98 -16.96 14.93 11.27
C ASP A 98 -17.54 14.18 12.47
N THR A 99 -18.78 13.69 12.36
CA THR A 99 -19.47 13.02 13.48
C THR A 99 -18.74 11.74 13.92
N LEU A 100 -18.10 11.03 12.98
CA LEU A 100 -17.32 9.82 13.23
C LEU A 100 -15.97 10.14 13.92
N SER A 101 -15.17 11.02 13.33
CA SER A 101 -13.85 11.34 13.85
C SER A 101 -13.89 12.18 15.11
N GLY A 102 -14.96 12.96 15.33
CA GLY A 102 -15.19 13.69 16.58
C GLY A 102 -15.31 12.76 17.78
N VAL A 103 -16.14 11.70 17.68
CA VAL A 103 -16.25 10.69 18.74
C VAL A 103 -14.92 9.98 18.95
N MET A 104 -14.24 9.60 17.86
CA MET A 104 -12.95 8.92 17.96
C MET A 104 -11.87 9.81 18.61
N ALA A 105 -11.86 11.12 18.32
CA ALA A 105 -10.93 12.06 18.93
C ALA A 105 -11.11 12.14 20.45
N LEU A 106 -12.35 12.11 20.93
CA LEU A 106 -12.66 12.05 22.37
C LEU A 106 -12.22 10.73 23.00
N VAL A 107 -12.37 9.60 22.32
CA VAL A 107 -11.88 8.30 22.81
C VAL A 107 -10.35 8.29 22.90
N VAL A 108 -9.66 8.71 21.83
CA VAL A 108 -8.19 8.70 21.76
C VAL A 108 -7.58 9.63 22.81
N THR A 109 -8.10 10.84 22.98
CA THR A 109 -7.56 11.81 23.96
C THR A 109 -8.08 11.56 25.38
N GLY A 110 -9.32 11.11 25.55
CA GLY A 110 -9.95 10.85 26.84
C GLY A 110 -9.51 9.51 27.46
N VAL A 111 -9.85 8.38 26.84
CA VAL A 111 -9.42 7.05 27.31
C VAL A 111 -7.90 6.92 27.24
N GLY A 112 -7.27 7.43 26.15
CA GLY A 112 -5.82 7.49 26.07
C GLY A 112 -5.20 8.36 27.17
N GLY A 113 -5.80 9.50 27.52
CA GLY A 113 -5.35 10.34 28.64
C GLY A 113 -5.43 9.63 29.99
N LEU A 114 -6.49 8.85 30.24
CA LEU A 114 -6.60 8.02 31.46
C LEU A 114 -5.51 6.93 31.51
N ILE A 115 -5.13 6.36 30.37
CA ILE A 115 -4.03 5.40 30.27
C ILE A 115 -2.67 6.09 30.55
N HIS A 116 -2.48 7.33 30.09
CA HIS A 116 -1.28 8.12 30.42
C HIS A 116 -1.19 8.40 31.92
N LEU A 117 -2.32 8.73 32.56
CA LEU A 117 -2.39 8.94 34.01
C LEU A 117 -2.05 7.66 34.78
N TYR A 118 -2.63 6.53 34.36
CA TYR A 118 -2.33 5.21 34.95
C TYR A 118 -0.85 4.86 34.84
N ALA A 119 -0.23 5.15 33.69
CA ALA A 119 1.17 4.86 33.44
C ALA A 119 2.14 5.54 34.42
N ILE A 120 1.75 6.66 35.04
CA ILE A 120 2.59 7.33 36.05
C ILE A 120 2.91 6.38 37.20
N GLY A 121 1.89 5.71 37.75
CA GLY A 121 2.06 4.77 38.86
C GLY A 121 2.69 3.45 38.42
N TYR A 122 2.29 2.93 37.26
CA TYR A 122 2.77 1.63 36.79
C TYR A 122 4.25 1.62 36.38
N MET A 123 4.74 2.72 35.80
CA MET A 123 6.13 2.84 35.33
C MET A 123 7.05 3.52 36.35
N HIS A 124 6.57 3.80 37.56
CA HIS A 124 7.40 4.39 38.60
C HIS A 124 8.66 3.55 38.82
N GLU A 125 9.82 4.20 38.94
CA GLU A 125 11.13 3.56 39.12
C GLU A 125 11.69 2.81 37.88
N ASP A 126 11.00 2.80 36.73
CA ASP A 126 11.59 2.28 35.49
C ASP A 126 12.66 3.25 34.95
N ARG A 127 13.87 2.74 34.72
CA ARG A 127 15.03 3.51 34.24
C ARG A 127 14.78 4.29 32.94
N SER A 128 13.84 3.84 32.11
CA SER A 128 13.51 4.41 30.79
C SER A 128 12.19 5.19 30.78
N TYR A 129 11.79 5.77 31.93
CA TYR A 129 10.55 6.54 32.11
C TYR A 129 10.28 7.60 31.02
N ALA A 130 11.27 8.46 30.72
CA ALA A 130 11.13 9.50 29.70
C ALA A 130 10.91 8.92 28.29
N ARG A 131 11.62 7.84 27.94
CA ARG A 131 11.46 7.17 26.64
C ARG A 131 10.05 6.61 26.49
N PHE A 132 9.53 6.00 27.55
CA PHE A 132 8.18 5.44 27.57
C PHE A 132 7.11 6.49 27.27
N PHE A 133 7.13 7.61 27.99
CA PHE A 133 6.16 8.69 27.82
C PHE A 133 6.32 9.46 26.50
N SER A 134 7.54 9.57 25.97
CA SER A 134 7.76 10.09 24.62
C SER A 134 7.07 9.23 23.55
N TYR A 135 7.17 7.91 23.65
CA TYR A 135 6.52 6.96 22.74
C TYR A 135 4.99 6.94 22.89
N LEU A 136 4.45 7.01 24.12
CA LEU A 136 3.00 7.11 24.33
C LEU A 136 2.39 8.39 23.72
N ASN A 137 3.07 9.53 23.88
CA ASN A 137 2.65 10.78 23.28
C ASN A 137 2.73 10.72 21.74
N LEU A 138 3.80 10.14 21.19
CA LEU A 138 3.94 9.96 19.73
C LEU A 138 2.84 9.06 19.17
N PHE A 139 2.45 8.03 19.92
CA PHE A 139 1.35 7.15 19.57
C PHE A 139 0.05 7.93 19.47
N THR A 140 -0.25 8.73 20.49
CA THR A 140 -1.47 9.55 20.55
C THR A 140 -1.51 10.55 19.39
N ALA A 141 -0.41 11.23 19.12
CA ALA A 141 -0.31 12.15 17.97
C ALA A 141 -0.52 11.42 16.63
N SER A 142 0.12 10.27 16.45
CA SER A 142 -0.01 9.46 15.22
C SER A 142 -1.44 8.97 15.01
N MET A 143 -2.12 8.54 16.08
CA MET A 143 -3.52 8.15 16.02
C MET A 143 -4.44 9.33 15.70
N LEU A 144 -4.16 10.52 16.25
CA LEU A 144 -4.92 11.73 15.93
C LEU A 144 -4.74 12.16 14.46
N ILE A 145 -3.55 12.02 13.89
CA ILE A 145 -3.31 12.21 12.45
C ILE A 145 -4.17 11.24 11.64
N LEU A 146 -4.17 9.95 12.03
CA LEU A 146 -4.94 8.90 11.33
C LEU A 146 -6.43 9.25 11.27
N ILE A 147 -7.03 9.60 12.40
CA ILE A 147 -8.49 9.82 12.47
C ILE A 147 -8.90 11.20 11.93
N LEU A 148 -8.10 12.24 12.13
CA LEU A 148 -8.44 13.57 11.65
C LEU A 148 -8.03 13.78 10.18
N ALA A 149 -7.35 12.84 9.54
CA ALA A 149 -7.05 12.94 8.12
C ALA A 149 -8.33 13.05 7.28
N SER A 150 -8.31 13.96 6.30
CA SER A 150 -9.38 14.11 5.31
C SER A 150 -9.17 13.29 4.02
N ASN A 151 -7.97 12.72 3.83
CA ASN A 151 -7.63 11.89 2.68
C ASN A 151 -6.82 10.64 3.06
N LEU A 152 -6.79 9.68 2.13
CA LEU A 152 -6.10 8.39 2.29
C LEU A 152 -4.58 8.52 2.54
N PRO A 153 -3.80 9.33 1.81
CA PRO A 153 -2.37 9.47 2.05
C PRO A 153 -2.04 10.01 3.45
N LEU A 154 -2.72 11.04 3.92
CA LEU A 154 -2.50 11.59 5.26
C LEU A 154 -2.95 10.60 6.35
N MET A 155 -4.06 9.89 6.13
CA MET A 155 -4.46 8.80 7.02
C MET A 155 -3.37 7.72 7.05
N PHE A 156 -2.76 7.38 5.91
CA PHE A 156 -1.69 6.38 5.80
C PHE A 156 -0.43 6.80 6.57
N VAL A 157 -0.11 8.11 6.62
CA VAL A 157 0.96 8.63 7.51
C VAL A 157 0.66 8.31 8.97
N GLY A 158 -0.56 8.58 9.44
CA GLY A 158 -0.98 8.21 10.80
C GLY A 158 -1.01 6.69 11.02
N TRP A 159 -1.43 5.93 10.01
CA TRP A 159 -1.52 4.47 9.99
C TRP A 159 -0.16 3.78 10.17
N GLU A 160 0.85 4.26 9.45
CA GLU A 160 2.24 3.84 9.62
C GLU A 160 2.84 4.37 10.92
N GLY A 161 2.49 5.61 11.31
CA GLY A 161 2.91 6.22 12.58
C GLY A 161 2.51 5.39 13.79
N VAL A 162 1.24 4.94 13.87
CA VAL A 162 0.81 4.03 14.96
C VAL A 162 1.48 2.67 14.87
N GLY A 163 1.81 2.18 13.66
CA GLY A 163 2.58 0.96 13.45
C GLY A 163 4.00 1.06 14.03
N LEU A 164 4.69 2.16 13.74
CA LEU A 164 6.01 2.45 14.31
C LEU A 164 5.97 2.58 15.84
N CYS A 165 5.00 3.33 16.37
CA CYS A 165 4.88 3.48 17.82
C CYS A 165 4.58 2.15 18.52
N SER A 166 3.76 1.29 17.90
CA SER A 166 3.50 -0.06 18.42
C SER A 166 4.75 -0.91 18.47
N TYR A 167 5.59 -0.88 17.44
CA TYR A 167 6.88 -1.58 17.41
C TYR A 167 7.79 -1.15 18.56
N LEU A 168 7.92 0.17 18.75
CA LEU A 168 8.77 0.76 19.80
C LEU A 168 8.27 0.43 21.22
N LEU A 169 6.95 0.39 21.42
CA LEU A 169 6.36 0.14 22.74
C LEU A 169 6.24 -1.36 23.09
N ILE A 170 5.98 -2.23 22.11
CA ILE A 170 6.00 -3.69 22.32
C ILE A 170 7.42 -4.14 22.65
N GLY A 171 8.40 -3.67 21.88
CA GLY A 171 9.83 -3.92 22.11
C GLY A 171 10.47 -2.99 23.15
N PHE A 172 9.69 -2.39 24.07
CA PHE A 172 10.21 -1.38 24.99
C PHE A 172 11.34 -1.91 25.88
N TRP A 173 11.20 -3.12 26.41
CA TRP A 173 12.25 -3.84 27.14
C TRP A 173 13.07 -4.73 26.18
N TYR A 174 13.73 -4.10 25.21
CA TYR A 174 14.46 -4.76 24.11
C TYR A 174 15.63 -5.64 24.54
N GLU A 175 16.11 -5.53 25.79
CA GLU A 175 17.17 -6.39 26.33
C GLU A 175 16.72 -7.85 26.39
N ASN A 176 15.40 -8.09 26.53
CA ASN A 176 14.81 -9.41 26.34
C ASN A 176 14.60 -9.67 24.84
N ARG A 177 15.28 -10.69 24.32
CA ARG A 177 15.25 -11.07 22.90
C ARG A 177 13.85 -11.49 22.44
N ASP A 178 13.05 -12.09 23.31
CA ASP A 178 11.69 -12.53 22.98
C ASP A 178 10.76 -11.32 22.83
N TYR A 179 10.91 -10.30 23.67
CA TYR A 179 10.14 -9.05 23.57
C TYR A 179 10.53 -8.25 22.32
N ALA A 180 11.82 -8.19 21.99
CA ALA A 180 12.29 -7.60 20.74
C ALA A 180 11.77 -8.35 19.50
N ALA A 181 11.73 -9.69 19.56
CA ALA A 181 11.18 -10.52 18.48
C ALA A 181 9.67 -10.30 18.31
N ALA A 182 8.91 -10.17 19.41
CA ALA A 182 7.49 -9.86 19.40
C ALA A 182 7.22 -8.50 18.74
N GLY A 183 8.01 -7.47 19.07
CA GLY A 183 7.93 -6.16 18.42
C GLY A 183 8.13 -6.27 16.90
N ARG A 184 9.19 -6.97 16.46
CA ARG A 184 9.46 -7.19 15.03
C ARG A 184 8.32 -7.94 14.33
N LYS A 185 7.77 -9.00 14.96
CA LYS A 185 6.63 -9.75 14.41
C LYS A 185 5.41 -8.85 14.21
N ALA A 186 5.09 -8.00 15.18
CA ALA A 186 4.03 -7.01 15.06
C ALA A 186 4.29 -6.03 13.91
N PHE A 187 5.49 -5.48 13.79
CA PHE A 187 5.81 -4.55 12.72
C PHE A 187 5.67 -5.18 11.33
N VAL A 188 6.21 -6.39 11.14
CA VAL A 188 6.15 -7.11 9.86
C VAL A 188 4.71 -7.50 9.49
N ALA A 189 3.94 -8.05 10.43
CA ALA A 189 2.55 -8.43 10.18
C ALA A 189 1.69 -7.22 9.77
N ASN A 190 1.88 -6.08 10.44
CA ASN A 190 1.21 -4.84 10.08
C ASN A 190 1.64 -4.35 8.69
N ARG A 191 2.94 -4.42 8.36
CA ARG A 191 3.46 -3.99 7.06
C ARG A 191 2.88 -4.78 5.88
N ILE A 192 2.61 -6.08 6.08
CA ILE A 192 1.92 -6.91 5.08
C ILE A 192 0.50 -6.38 4.84
N GLY A 193 -0.21 -5.96 5.88
CA GLY A 193 -1.51 -5.30 5.75
C GLY A 193 -1.38 -3.94 5.05
N ASP A 194 -0.38 -3.15 5.42
CA ASP A 194 -0.15 -1.79 4.88
C ASP A 194 0.04 -1.80 3.35
N PHE A 195 0.60 -2.89 2.79
CA PHE A 195 0.65 -3.14 1.35
C PHE A 195 -0.74 -3.19 0.69
N GLY A 196 -1.73 -3.79 1.37
CA GLY A 196 -3.13 -3.80 0.92
C GLY A 196 -3.73 -2.39 0.87
N VAL A 197 -3.49 -1.57 1.89
CA VAL A 197 -3.96 -0.16 1.89
C VAL A 197 -3.35 0.62 0.73
N LEU A 198 -2.05 0.43 0.44
CA LEU A 198 -1.36 1.08 -0.67
C LEU A 198 -1.96 0.70 -2.03
N ILE A 199 -2.19 -0.60 -2.27
CA ILE A 199 -2.82 -1.05 -3.53
C ILE A 199 -4.22 -0.46 -3.65
N ALA A 200 -5.04 -0.55 -2.61
CA ALA A 200 -6.38 0.01 -2.63
C ALA A 200 -6.38 1.51 -2.90
N MET A 201 -5.46 2.26 -2.28
CA MET A 201 -5.31 3.69 -2.50
C MET A 201 -4.98 4.02 -3.96
N PHE A 202 -4.10 3.26 -4.62
CA PHE A 202 -3.80 3.43 -6.04
C PHE A 202 -4.98 3.08 -6.95
N LEU A 203 -5.75 2.03 -6.61
CA LEU A 203 -6.97 1.69 -7.34
C LEU A 203 -8.04 2.77 -7.19
N ILE A 204 -8.25 3.26 -5.97
CA ILE A 204 -9.23 4.28 -5.65
C ILE A 204 -8.91 5.58 -6.38
N VAL A 205 -7.67 6.07 -6.35
CA VAL A 205 -7.32 7.31 -7.07
C VAL A 205 -7.44 7.15 -8.59
N GLY A 206 -7.12 5.96 -9.13
CA GLY A 206 -7.29 5.68 -10.56
C GLY A 206 -8.74 5.80 -11.03
N VAL A 207 -9.70 5.45 -10.16
CA VAL A 207 -11.14 5.52 -10.45
C VAL A 207 -11.73 6.89 -10.07
N ALA A 208 -11.48 7.35 -8.84
CA ALA A 208 -12.03 8.58 -8.29
C ALA A 208 -11.38 9.85 -8.84
N GLY A 209 -10.10 9.82 -9.15
CA GLY A 209 -9.32 11.02 -9.47
C GLY A 209 -9.12 11.94 -8.27
N SER A 210 -9.31 11.44 -7.04
CA SER A 210 -9.09 12.17 -5.80
C SER A 210 -8.69 11.21 -4.68
N PHE A 211 -7.97 11.71 -3.69
CA PHE A 211 -7.64 11.01 -2.45
C PHE A 211 -8.54 11.41 -1.27
N GLU A 212 -9.34 12.46 -1.42
CA GLU A 212 -10.19 13.01 -0.37
C GLU A 212 -11.39 12.09 -0.11
N PHE A 213 -11.67 11.81 1.17
CA PHE A 213 -12.77 10.93 1.56
C PHE A 213 -14.13 11.43 1.07
N SER A 214 -14.33 12.75 1.03
CA SER A 214 -15.55 13.39 0.51
C SER A 214 -15.83 12.97 -0.94
N ASP A 215 -14.80 13.05 -1.79
CA ASP A 215 -14.93 12.85 -3.23
C ASP A 215 -15.08 11.37 -3.55
N ILE A 216 -14.32 10.52 -2.83
CA ILE A 216 -14.41 9.05 -2.94
C ILE A 216 -15.83 8.60 -2.56
N ASN A 217 -16.35 9.09 -1.44
CA ASN A 217 -17.69 8.73 -0.96
C ASN A 217 -18.79 9.28 -1.86
N HIS A 218 -18.62 10.47 -2.42
CA HIS A 218 -19.56 11.04 -3.40
C HIS A 218 -19.65 10.16 -4.65
N LEU A 219 -18.50 9.83 -5.26
CA LEU A 219 -18.47 8.96 -6.43
C LEU A 219 -19.00 7.55 -6.13
N ALA A 220 -18.74 7.02 -4.94
CA ALA A 220 -19.28 5.73 -4.52
C ALA A 220 -20.81 5.78 -4.43
N ALA A 221 -21.37 6.84 -3.86
CA ALA A 221 -22.83 7.05 -3.81
C ALA A 221 -23.45 7.19 -5.21
N GLU A 222 -22.82 7.94 -6.11
CA GLU A 222 -23.26 8.03 -7.52
C GLU A 222 -23.21 6.67 -8.24
N SER A 223 -22.16 5.89 -7.99
CA SER A 223 -21.97 4.56 -8.60
C SER A 223 -23.05 3.57 -8.17
N ALA A 224 -23.63 3.72 -6.97
CA ALA A 224 -24.73 2.88 -6.48
C ALA A 224 -26.02 3.05 -7.31
N HIS A 225 -26.22 4.21 -7.94
CA HIS A 225 -27.39 4.46 -8.78
C HIS A 225 -27.24 3.90 -10.22
N PHE A 226 -26.01 3.72 -10.70
CA PHE A 226 -25.73 3.38 -12.10
C PHE A 226 -25.74 1.86 -12.38
N THR A 227 -25.52 1.02 -11.36
CA THR A 227 -25.55 -0.45 -11.45
C THR A 227 -26.90 -1.03 -11.88
N ALA A 228 -27.97 -0.23 -11.90
CA ALA A 228 -29.30 -0.64 -12.33
C ALA A 228 -29.54 -0.59 -13.86
N THR A 229 -28.72 0.10 -14.67
CA THR A 229 -29.13 0.42 -16.07
C THR A 229 -28.11 0.35 -17.21
N ALA A 230 -26.79 0.21 -17.01
CA ALA A 230 -25.84 -0.03 -18.12
C ALA A 230 -24.47 -0.51 -17.62
N ALA A 231 -23.63 -1.07 -18.51
CA ALA A 231 -22.26 -1.50 -18.22
C ALA A 231 -21.53 -0.48 -17.32
N GLY A 232 -21.20 -0.91 -16.09
CA GLY A 232 -20.85 -0.03 -14.98
C GLY A 232 -19.73 0.96 -15.27
N ALA A 233 -19.91 2.21 -14.86
CA ALA A 233 -18.86 3.24 -14.81
C ALA A 233 -18.35 3.40 -13.36
N GLY A 234 -17.21 4.08 -13.20
CA GLY A 234 -16.64 4.35 -11.88
C GLY A 234 -16.30 3.08 -11.10
N PHE A 235 -16.65 3.03 -9.82
CA PHE A 235 -16.34 1.89 -8.94
C PHE A 235 -17.14 0.62 -9.29
N GLY A 236 -18.30 0.77 -9.95
CA GLY A 236 -19.12 -0.34 -10.42
C GLY A 236 -18.63 -0.98 -11.72
N ALA A 237 -17.60 -0.40 -12.36
CA ALA A 237 -17.03 -0.97 -13.58
C ALA A 237 -16.38 -2.35 -13.33
N ALA A 238 -16.44 -3.21 -14.34
CA ALA A 238 -15.77 -4.51 -14.30
C ALA A 238 -14.25 -4.32 -14.24
N PHE A 239 -13.61 -5.02 -13.31
CA PHE A 239 -12.17 -5.08 -13.20
C PHE A 239 -11.60 -5.94 -14.35
N PRO A 240 -10.48 -5.54 -14.99
CA PRO A 240 -9.91 -6.27 -16.11
C PRO A 240 -9.69 -7.76 -15.81
N ALA A 241 -9.95 -8.62 -16.80
CA ALA A 241 -10.10 -10.07 -16.65
C ALA A 241 -9.02 -10.73 -15.79
N HIS A 242 -9.46 -11.40 -14.71
CA HIS A 242 -8.61 -12.20 -13.83
C HIS A 242 -8.32 -13.58 -14.46
N PRO A 243 -7.12 -14.17 -14.29
CA PRO A 243 -6.79 -15.54 -14.74
C PRO A 243 -7.69 -16.68 -14.17
N PHE A 244 -8.65 -16.38 -13.30
CA PHE A 244 -9.58 -17.35 -12.70
C PHE A 244 -11.02 -17.21 -13.20
N GLY A 245 -11.29 -16.32 -14.16
CA GLY A 245 -12.62 -16.17 -14.76
C GLY A 245 -13.70 -15.58 -13.84
N LEU A 246 -13.34 -15.06 -12.67
CA LEU A 246 -14.26 -14.38 -11.75
C LEU A 246 -14.49 -12.94 -12.21
N SER A 247 -15.76 -12.56 -12.41
CA SER A 247 -16.15 -11.17 -12.63
C SER A 247 -16.12 -10.42 -11.30
N ALA A 248 -15.25 -9.42 -11.18
CA ALA A 248 -15.16 -8.53 -10.01
C ALA A 248 -15.29 -7.08 -10.47
N THR A 249 -15.82 -6.21 -9.62
CA THR A 249 -15.81 -4.75 -9.86
C THR A 249 -14.58 -4.11 -9.23
N PHE A 250 -14.26 -2.88 -9.64
CA PHE A 250 -13.21 -2.09 -8.97
C PHE A 250 -13.51 -1.90 -7.47
N ALA A 251 -14.77 -1.71 -7.09
CA ALA A 251 -15.20 -1.66 -5.68
C ALA A 251 -14.80 -2.93 -4.93
N THR A 252 -15.13 -4.12 -5.44
CA THR A 252 -14.81 -5.40 -4.80
C THR A 252 -13.31 -5.54 -4.55
N VAL A 253 -12.48 -5.27 -5.57
CA VAL A 253 -11.02 -5.40 -5.46
C VAL A 253 -10.45 -4.37 -4.48
N ALA A 254 -10.87 -3.11 -4.56
CA ALA A 254 -10.43 -2.06 -3.65
C ALA A 254 -10.82 -2.37 -2.20
N CYS A 255 -12.06 -2.77 -1.94
CA CYS A 255 -12.54 -3.13 -0.60
C CYS A 255 -11.81 -4.34 -0.01
N LEU A 256 -11.50 -5.37 -0.79
CA LEU A 256 -10.74 -6.53 -0.32
C LEU A 256 -9.28 -6.16 0.04
N PHE A 257 -8.65 -5.27 -0.73
CA PHE A 257 -7.32 -4.75 -0.40
C PHE A 257 -7.32 -3.80 0.80
N LEU A 258 -8.34 -2.93 0.95
CA LEU A 258 -8.55 -2.16 2.18
C LEU A 258 -8.74 -3.09 3.38
N PHE A 259 -9.52 -4.16 3.21
CA PHE A 259 -9.74 -5.15 4.26
C PHE A 259 -8.45 -5.89 4.61
N LEU A 260 -7.59 -6.24 3.64
CA LEU A 260 -6.25 -6.79 3.93
C LEU A 260 -5.45 -5.84 4.84
N GLY A 261 -5.50 -4.52 4.57
CA GLY A 261 -4.99 -3.49 5.46
C GLY A 261 -5.57 -3.56 6.87
N CYS A 262 -6.90 -3.61 6.95
CA CYS A 262 -7.62 -3.73 8.21
C CYS A 262 -7.22 -4.99 8.98
N THR A 263 -6.97 -6.12 8.30
CA THR A 263 -6.57 -7.38 8.95
C THR A 263 -5.23 -7.27 9.68
N GLY A 264 -4.29 -6.50 9.14
CA GLY A 264 -3.00 -6.23 9.77
C GLY A 264 -3.16 -5.48 11.09
N LYS A 265 -3.74 -4.27 11.06
CA LYS A 265 -3.88 -3.42 12.26
C LYS A 265 -4.88 -3.94 13.28
N SER A 266 -5.95 -4.59 12.82
CA SER A 266 -7.07 -5.02 13.67
C SER A 266 -7.05 -6.53 13.96
N ALA A 267 -5.90 -7.16 13.73
CA ALA A 267 -5.65 -8.56 14.04
C ALA A 267 -6.78 -9.49 13.57
N GLN A 268 -7.20 -9.37 12.31
CA GLN A 268 -8.11 -10.34 11.71
C GLN A 268 -7.32 -11.47 11.04
N ILE A 269 -7.95 -12.62 10.82
CA ILE A 269 -7.35 -13.66 9.96
C ILE A 269 -7.10 -13.04 8.56
N PRO A 270 -5.90 -13.21 7.99
CA PRO A 270 -4.81 -14.08 8.45
C PRO A 270 -3.80 -13.43 9.41
N LEU A 271 -3.77 -12.11 9.57
CA LEU A 271 -2.67 -11.40 10.24
C LEU A 271 -2.83 -11.21 11.77
N PHE A 272 -3.67 -11.99 12.45
CA PHE A 272 -3.94 -11.81 13.89
C PHE A 272 -2.81 -12.23 14.84
N VAL A 273 -1.82 -13.00 14.37
CA VAL A 273 -0.83 -13.71 15.19
C VAL A 273 0.10 -12.81 16.02
N TRP A 274 0.21 -11.52 15.69
CA TRP A 274 1.09 -10.60 16.43
C TRP A 274 0.49 -10.10 17.73
N LEU A 275 -0.85 -10.03 17.83
CA LEU A 275 -1.53 -9.34 18.92
C LEU A 275 -1.35 -10.06 20.29
N PRO A 276 -1.38 -11.40 20.37
CA PRO A 276 -1.08 -12.11 21.62
C PRO A 276 0.36 -11.90 22.10
N ASP A 277 1.33 -11.82 21.17
CA ASP A 277 2.74 -11.61 21.49
C ASP A 277 3.04 -10.15 21.87
N ALA A 278 2.19 -9.20 21.43
CA ALA A 278 2.26 -7.79 21.83
C ALA A 278 2.10 -7.58 23.35
N MET A 279 1.65 -8.61 24.08
CA MET A 279 1.59 -8.61 25.55
C MET A 279 2.96 -8.61 26.23
N ALA A 280 4.05 -8.74 25.47
CA ALA A 280 5.41 -8.48 25.91
C ALA A 280 5.61 -7.02 26.40
N GLY A 281 4.87 -6.07 25.83
CA GLY A 281 4.97 -4.66 26.21
C GLY A 281 4.43 -4.36 27.62
N PRO A 282 4.74 -3.18 28.17
CA PRO A 282 4.16 -2.72 29.44
C PRO A 282 2.63 -2.68 29.40
N THR A 283 1.96 -2.99 30.49
CA THR A 283 0.49 -3.10 30.52
C THR A 283 -0.27 -1.84 30.09
N PRO A 284 0.18 -0.60 30.39
CA PRO A 284 -0.46 0.60 29.83
C PRO A 284 -0.41 0.65 28.29
N VAL A 285 0.63 0.09 27.67
CA VAL A 285 0.73 -0.05 26.20
C VAL A 285 -0.32 -1.02 25.69
N SER A 286 -0.48 -2.17 26.35
CA SER A 286 -1.52 -3.13 25.99
C SER A 286 -2.91 -2.49 26.05
N ALA A 287 -3.21 -1.71 27.10
CA ALA A 287 -4.46 -0.97 27.18
C ALA A 287 -4.62 0.06 26.03
N LEU A 288 -3.56 0.81 25.69
CA LEU A 288 -3.64 1.81 24.62
C LEU A 288 -3.88 1.17 23.25
N ILE A 289 -3.04 0.20 22.88
CA ILE A 289 -3.09 -0.49 21.58
C ILE A 289 -4.44 -1.21 21.40
N HIS A 290 -4.95 -1.86 22.45
CA HIS A 290 -6.12 -2.74 22.35
C HIS A 290 -7.45 -2.06 22.59
N ALA A 291 -7.48 -0.87 23.20
CA ALA A 291 -8.73 -0.22 23.57
C ALA A 291 -8.98 1.05 22.74
N ALA A 292 -8.04 2.00 22.76
CA ALA A 292 -8.31 3.36 22.29
C ALA A 292 -7.77 3.66 20.88
N THR A 293 -6.82 2.88 20.37
CA THR A 293 -6.05 3.32 19.19
C THR A 293 -5.94 2.26 18.07
N MET A 294 -4.82 1.54 17.99
CA MET A 294 -4.38 0.84 16.78
C MET A 294 -5.34 -0.23 16.28
N VAL A 295 -5.85 -1.08 17.16
CA VAL A 295 -6.70 -2.19 16.72
C VAL A 295 -8.06 -1.73 16.18
N THR A 296 -8.47 -0.50 16.49
CA THR A 296 -9.74 0.08 16.05
C THR A 296 -9.62 0.83 14.72
N ALA A 297 -8.39 1.09 14.26
CA ALA A 297 -8.12 1.86 13.04
C ALA A 297 -8.73 1.22 11.78
N GLY A 298 -8.75 -0.13 11.70
CA GLY A 298 -9.38 -0.80 10.57
C GLY A 298 -10.90 -0.68 10.56
N VAL A 299 -11.56 -0.78 11.72
CA VAL A 299 -13.02 -0.56 11.83
C VAL A 299 -13.34 0.88 11.45
N TYR A 300 -12.54 1.84 11.94
CA TYR A 300 -12.65 3.25 11.60
C TYR A 300 -12.55 3.50 10.08
N LEU A 301 -11.54 2.91 9.41
CA LEU A 301 -11.39 2.99 7.96
C LEU A 301 -12.60 2.43 7.21
N CYS A 302 -13.13 1.28 7.64
CA CYS A 302 -14.32 0.69 7.04
C CYS A 302 -15.55 1.60 7.18
N CYS A 303 -15.73 2.23 8.34
CA CYS A 303 -16.84 3.17 8.57
C CYS A 303 -16.68 4.44 7.74
N ARG A 304 -15.45 5.00 7.66
CA ARG A 304 -15.12 6.21 6.90
C ARG A 304 -15.37 6.06 5.39
N LEU A 305 -15.15 4.86 4.86
CA LEU A 305 -15.39 4.49 3.47
C LEU A 305 -16.64 3.60 3.29
N SER A 306 -17.58 3.64 4.23
CA SER A 306 -18.79 2.81 4.19
C SER A 306 -19.55 2.87 2.85
N PRO A 307 -19.71 4.03 2.18
CA PRO A 307 -20.34 4.07 0.85
C PRO A 307 -19.64 3.19 -0.19
N LEU A 308 -18.31 3.10 -0.15
CA LEU A 308 -17.53 2.27 -1.07
C LEU A 308 -17.71 0.78 -0.79
N PHE A 309 -17.72 0.38 0.48
CA PHE A 309 -17.95 -1.01 0.88
C PHE A 309 -19.34 -1.51 0.50
N LEU A 310 -20.36 -0.65 0.58
CA LEU A 310 -21.73 -0.96 0.19
C LEU A 310 -21.93 -1.25 -1.30
N LEU A 311 -20.94 -0.93 -2.16
CA LEU A 311 -20.98 -1.28 -3.59
C LEU A 311 -20.64 -2.75 -3.87
N SER A 312 -20.19 -3.52 -2.88
CA SER A 312 -19.75 -4.90 -3.08
C SER A 312 -20.25 -5.85 -2.00
N ASP A 313 -21.35 -6.55 -2.30
CA ASP A 313 -21.88 -7.63 -1.46
C ASP A 313 -20.85 -8.74 -1.20
N VAL A 314 -19.99 -9.01 -2.19
CA VAL A 314 -18.95 -10.04 -2.07
C VAL A 314 -17.89 -9.63 -1.06
N ALA A 315 -17.40 -8.39 -1.13
CA ALA A 315 -16.40 -7.90 -0.17
C ALA A 315 -16.98 -7.90 1.26
N MET A 316 -18.23 -7.44 1.41
CA MET A 316 -18.96 -7.41 2.68
C MET A 316 -19.15 -8.81 3.27
N ALA A 317 -19.59 -9.78 2.46
CA ALA A 317 -19.72 -11.17 2.89
C ALA A 317 -18.38 -11.80 3.31
N VAL A 318 -17.29 -11.51 2.57
CA VAL A 318 -15.94 -11.97 2.94
C VAL A 318 -15.53 -11.38 4.30
N ILE A 319 -15.77 -10.08 4.52
CA ILE A 319 -15.48 -9.42 5.80
C ILE A 319 -16.26 -10.11 6.93
N ALA A 320 -17.58 -10.30 6.76
CA ALA A 320 -18.43 -10.93 7.76
C ALA A 320 -17.97 -12.35 8.12
N VAL A 321 -17.66 -13.17 7.12
CA VAL A 321 -17.20 -14.56 7.31
C VAL A 321 -15.84 -14.60 7.99
N VAL A 322 -14.85 -13.86 7.48
CA VAL A 322 -13.49 -13.82 8.06
C VAL A 322 -13.52 -13.32 9.49
N ALA A 323 -14.32 -12.29 9.77
CA ALA A 323 -14.47 -11.73 11.11
C ALA A 323 -15.13 -12.72 12.08
N THR A 324 -16.15 -13.46 11.63
CA THR A 324 -16.80 -14.50 12.44
C THR A 324 -15.84 -15.64 12.77
N VAL A 325 -15.05 -16.10 11.80
CA VAL A 325 -14.02 -17.13 12.03
C VAL A 325 -12.95 -16.62 12.99
N THR A 326 -12.52 -15.36 12.83
CA THR A 326 -11.58 -14.70 13.74
C THR A 326 -12.14 -14.66 15.17
N ALA A 327 -13.42 -14.30 15.32
CA ALA A 327 -14.10 -14.23 16.61
C ALA A 327 -14.11 -15.59 17.34
N LEU A 328 -14.47 -16.66 16.63
CA LEU A 328 -14.54 -18.03 17.15
C LEU A 328 -13.16 -18.59 17.49
N LEU A 329 -12.20 -18.45 16.57
CA LEU A 329 -10.85 -18.96 16.75
C LEU A 329 -10.20 -18.31 17.97
N ALA A 330 -10.25 -16.98 18.08
CA ALA A 330 -9.68 -16.29 19.22
C ALA A 330 -10.38 -16.62 20.55
N ALA A 331 -11.72 -16.70 20.55
CA ALA A 331 -12.48 -17.07 21.74
C ALA A 331 -12.12 -18.49 22.21
N SER A 332 -11.95 -19.45 21.29
CA SER A 332 -11.58 -20.83 21.62
C SER A 332 -10.20 -20.95 22.26
N ILE A 333 -9.23 -20.14 21.82
CA ILE A 333 -7.90 -20.09 22.42
C ILE A 333 -8.01 -19.54 23.85
N ALA A 334 -8.74 -18.43 24.03
CA ALA A 334 -8.90 -17.77 25.33
C ALA A 334 -9.50 -18.67 26.44
N LEU A 335 -10.31 -19.68 26.07
CA LEU A 335 -10.88 -20.65 27.02
C LEU A 335 -9.81 -21.38 27.85
N VAL A 336 -8.66 -21.68 27.25
CA VAL A 336 -7.62 -22.53 27.85
C VAL A 336 -6.31 -21.80 28.16
N GLN A 337 -6.19 -20.52 27.78
CA GLN A 337 -5.03 -19.70 28.14
C GLN A 337 -4.96 -19.47 29.65
N LYS A 338 -3.75 -19.32 30.19
CA LYS A 338 -3.49 -19.15 31.63
C LYS A 338 -2.98 -17.78 32.01
N GLU A 339 -2.32 -17.11 31.08
CA GLU A 339 -1.79 -15.77 31.30
C GLU A 339 -2.90 -14.74 31.13
N MET A 340 -3.09 -13.91 32.14
CA MET A 340 -4.16 -12.91 32.21
C MET A 340 -4.12 -11.94 31.02
N LYS A 341 -2.95 -11.39 30.68
CA LYS A 341 -2.77 -10.50 29.52
C LYS A 341 -3.10 -11.19 28.19
N LYS A 342 -2.68 -12.45 27.99
CA LYS A 342 -2.97 -13.19 26.75
C LYS A 342 -4.45 -13.52 26.60
N ILE A 343 -5.15 -13.87 27.69
CA ILE A 343 -6.63 -14.02 27.68
C ILE A 343 -7.28 -12.71 27.23
N LEU A 344 -6.82 -11.57 27.76
CA LEU A 344 -7.33 -10.25 27.38
C LEU A 344 -7.00 -9.88 25.93
N ALA A 345 -5.82 -10.27 25.42
CA ALA A 345 -5.44 -10.08 24.02
C ALA A 345 -6.31 -10.88 23.06
N TYR A 346 -6.49 -12.19 23.30
CA TYR A 346 -7.37 -13.02 22.47
C TYR A 346 -8.82 -12.60 22.55
N SER A 347 -9.29 -12.15 23.70
CA SER A 347 -10.62 -11.59 23.79
C SER A 347 -10.76 -10.29 22.99
N THR A 348 -9.68 -9.50 22.82
CA THR A 348 -9.69 -8.33 21.92
C THR A 348 -9.73 -8.77 20.46
N VAL A 349 -8.93 -9.76 20.05
CA VAL A 349 -9.03 -10.35 18.70
C VAL A 349 -10.48 -10.80 18.43
N SER A 350 -11.12 -11.42 19.43
CA SER A 350 -12.50 -11.86 19.31
C SER A 350 -13.48 -10.69 19.18
N GLN A 351 -13.38 -9.66 20.04
CA GLN A 351 -14.26 -8.47 19.96
C GLN A 351 -14.07 -7.67 18.67
N LEU A 352 -12.85 -7.62 18.11
CA LEU A 352 -12.63 -7.03 16.80
C LEU A 352 -13.32 -7.86 15.72
N GLY A 353 -13.32 -9.20 15.83
CA GLY A 353 -14.14 -10.06 14.99
C GLY A 353 -15.64 -9.74 15.07
N PHE A 354 -16.17 -9.40 16.25
CA PHE A 354 -17.54 -8.89 16.39
C PHE A 354 -17.75 -7.56 15.64
N MET A 355 -16.84 -6.59 15.81
CA MET A 355 -16.93 -5.29 15.14
C MET A 355 -16.83 -5.42 13.62
N PHE A 356 -15.90 -6.26 13.13
CA PHE A 356 -15.73 -6.53 11.70
C PHE A 356 -16.91 -7.29 11.11
N ALA A 357 -17.50 -8.22 11.87
CA ALA A 357 -18.74 -8.87 11.46
C ALA A 357 -19.87 -7.84 11.32
N GLY A 358 -20.01 -6.91 12.28
CA GLY A 358 -20.97 -5.80 12.22
C GLY A 358 -20.83 -4.94 10.96
N VAL A 359 -19.61 -4.48 10.66
CA VAL A 359 -19.40 -3.72 9.41
C VAL A 359 -19.60 -4.60 8.17
N GLY A 360 -19.24 -5.89 8.22
CA GLY A 360 -19.40 -6.83 7.11
C GLY A 360 -20.85 -7.18 6.78
N VAL A 361 -21.77 -7.05 7.74
CA VAL A 361 -23.22 -7.19 7.52
C VAL A 361 -23.90 -5.85 7.20
N GLY A 362 -23.13 -4.76 7.06
CA GLY A 362 -23.65 -3.43 6.70
C GLY A 362 -24.07 -2.55 7.89
N PHE A 363 -23.89 -3.03 9.13
CA PHE A 363 -24.21 -2.30 10.36
C PHE A 363 -22.99 -1.53 10.87
N PHE A 364 -22.53 -0.56 10.06
CA PHE A 364 -21.31 0.20 10.35
C PHE A 364 -21.40 1.02 11.65
N SER A 365 -22.54 1.68 11.90
CA SER A 365 -22.78 2.42 13.14
C SER A 365 -22.66 1.53 14.39
N ALA A 366 -23.25 0.32 14.35
CA ALA A 366 -23.16 -0.65 15.43
C ALA A 366 -21.73 -1.16 15.65
N GLY A 367 -21.00 -1.44 14.56
CA GLY A 367 -19.59 -1.79 14.58
C GLY A 367 -18.76 -0.74 15.32
N PHE A 368 -18.99 0.54 14.99
CA PHE A 368 -18.30 1.66 15.63
C PHE A 368 -18.81 1.93 17.06
N PHE A 369 -20.08 1.64 17.35
CA PHE A 369 -20.62 1.74 18.71
C PHE A 369 -19.91 0.77 19.65
N HIS A 370 -19.71 -0.44 19.17
CA HIS A 370 -18.97 -1.43 19.92
C HIS A 370 -17.50 -1.03 20.09
N VAL A 371 -16.87 -0.35 19.12
CA VAL A 371 -15.53 0.25 19.30
C VAL A 371 -15.49 1.19 20.51
N VAL A 372 -16.46 2.08 20.65
CA VAL A 372 -16.49 3.05 21.75
C VAL A 372 -16.70 2.37 23.09
N THR A 373 -17.71 1.51 23.23
CA THR A 373 -17.95 0.79 24.49
C THR A 373 -16.75 -0.09 24.86
N HIS A 374 -16.14 -0.74 23.86
CA HIS A 374 -14.93 -1.55 24.01
C HIS A 374 -13.73 -0.77 24.53
N ALA A 375 -13.55 0.49 24.09
CA ALA A 375 -12.47 1.32 24.60
C ALA A 375 -12.52 1.46 26.14
N PHE A 376 -13.71 1.60 26.73
CA PHE A 376 -13.87 1.70 28.18
C PHE A 376 -13.64 0.36 28.89
N PHE A 377 -14.38 -0.69 28.54
CA PHE A 377 -14.26 -1.96 29.26
C PHE A 377 -12.92 -2.65 29.03
N LYS A 378 -12.30 -2.54 27.84
CA LYS A 378 -10.97 -3.13 27.62
C LYS A 378 -9.85 -2.37 28.30
N ALA A 379 -9.88 -1.03 28.26
CA ALA A 379 -8.90 -0.27 29.02
C ALA A 379 -9.03 -0.63 30.51
N CYS A 380 -10.24 -0.70 31.05
CA CYS A 380 -10.46 -1.13 32.43
C CYS A 380 -9.92 -2.54 32.72
N LEU A 381 -10.13 -3.52 31.82
CA LEU A 381 -9.66 -4.89 32.01
C LEU A 381 -8.13 -5.01 31.93
N PHE A 382 -7.49 -4.36 30.95
CA PHE A 382 -6.03 -4.40 30.82
C PHE A 382 -5.34 -3.65 31.96
N LEU A 383 -5.81 -2.45 32.30
CA LEU A 383 -5.27 -1.71 33.43
C LEU A 383 -5.55 -2.43 34.75
N GLY A 384 -6.73 -3.01 34.94
CA GLY A 384 -7.04 -3.82 36.13
C GLY A 384 -6.16 -5.06 36.22
N ALA A 385 -5.77 -5.63 35.08
CA ALA A 385 -4.78 -6.70 35.04
C ALA A 385 -3.38 -6.24 35.43
N GLY A 386 -2.99 -5.02 35.01
CA GLY A 386 -1.77 -4.38 35.45
C GLY A 386 -1.74 -4.12 36.95
N SER A 387 -2.86 -3.70 37.54
CA SER A 387 -3.00 -3.54 38.99
C SER A 387 -2.79 -4.87 39.72
N VAL A 388 -3.40 -5.96 39.24
CA VAL A 388 -3.18 -7.30 39.81
C VAL A 388 -1.71 -7.71 39.72
N MET A 389 -1.07 -7.52 38.55
CA MET A 389 0.35 -7.82 38.37
C MET A 389 1.25 -7.02 39.32
N HIS A 390 0.97 -5.74 39.48
CA HIS A 390 1.71 -4.84 40.35
C HIS A 390 1.57 -5.25 41.84
N ALA A 391 0.38 -5.66 42.26
CA ALA A 391 0.10 -6.05 43.64
C ALA A 391 0.71 -7.41 44.06
N VAL A 392 0.95 -8.31 43.11
CA VAL A 392 1.52 -9.64 43.39
C VAL A 392 3.01 -9.74 43.04
N GLY A 393 3.66 -8.63 42.67
CA GLY A 393 5.08 -8.61 42.26
C GLY A 393 5.38 -9.42 40.99
N ALA A 394 4.37 -9.71 40.16
CA ALA A 394 4.57 -10.49 38.94
C ALA A 394 5.13 -9.60 37.82
N HIS A 395 6.46 -9.56 37.70
CA HIS A 395 7.14 -8.93 36.57
C HIS A 395 6.95 -9.78 35.29
N GLY A 396 5.83 -9.55 34.58
CA GLY A 396 5.63 -10.05 33.21
C GLY A 396 4.43 -10.97 33.03
N ASP A 397 4.28 -11.97 33.90
CA ASP A 397 3.35 -13.10 33.69
C ASP A 397 2.40 -13.32 34.88
N ALA A 398 1.24 -12.65 34.87
CA ALA A 398 0.13 -13.01 35.77
C ALA A 398 -0.51 -14.34 35.32
N ASP A 399 0.11 -15.44 35.74
CA ASP A 399 -0.39 -16.80 35.55
C ASP A 399 -1.49 -17.13 36.57
N LEU A 400 -2.68 -17.46 36.08
CA LEU A 400 -3.85 -17.80 36.89
C LEU A 400 -3.70 -19.10 37.70
N THR A 401 -2.67 -19.91 37.46
CA THR A 401 -2.34 -21.05 38.34
C THR A 401 -1.71 -20.60 39.67
N LYS A 402 -1.17 -19.38 39.71
CA LYS A 402 -0.40 -18.84 40.85
C LYS A 402 -1.07 -17.64 41.52
N VAL A 403 -2.20 -17.16 40.99
CA VAL A 403 -2.94 -16.00 41.49
C VAL A 403 -4.36 -16.44 41.88
N GLY A 404 -4.89 -15.91 42.98
CA GLY A 404 -6.28 -16.14 43.40
C GLY A 404 -6.62 -15.48 44.73
N GLY A 405 -7.91 -15.36 45.04
CA GLY A 405 -8.40 -14.84 46.33
C GLY A 405 -8.14 -13.34 46.59
N LEU A 406 -7.88 -12.53 45.57
CA LEU A 406 -7.51 -11.11 45.73
C LEU A 406 -8.66 -10.19 46.17
N ARG A 407 -9.90 -10.68 46.26
CA ARG A 407 -11.09 -9.84 46.53
C ARG A 407 -11.03 -8.98 47.78
N LYS A 408 -10.29 -9.42 48.81
CA LYS A 408 -10.20 -8.73 50.11
C LYS A 408 -9.12 -7.63 50.09
N TYR A 409 -8.11 -7.81 49.25
CA TYR A 409 -6.91 -6.98 49.20
C TYR A 409 -7.04 -5.84 48.19
N MET A 410 -7.77 -6.07 47.11
CA MET A 410 -7.93 -5.12 46.01
C MET A 410 -9.41 -4.84 45.69
N PRO A 411 -10.16 -4.19 46.59
CA PRO A 411 -11.60 -4.01 46.44
C PRO A 411 -11.97 -3.12 45.25
N ILE A 412 -11.19 -2.08 44.96
CA ILE A 412 -11.47 -1.16 43.86
C ILE A 412 -11.22 -1.88 42.54
N THR A 413 -10.03 -2.48 42.40
CA THR A 413 -9.66 -3.23 41.20
C THR A 413 -10.64 -4.37 40.94
N ARG A 414 -11.09 -5.08 41.98
CA ARG A 414 -12.11 -6.14 41.82
C ARG A 414 -13.42 -5.62 41.23
N TRP A 415 -13.97 -4.52 41.73
CA TRP A 415 -15.28 -4.02 41.30
C TRP A 415 -15.22 -3.44 39.89
N THR A 416 -14.19 -2.65 39.59
CA THR A 416 -14.00 -2.08 38.25
C THR A 416 -13.76 -3.19 37.21
N PHE A 417 -12.98 -4.22 37.55
CA PHE A 417 -12.79 -5.40 36.71
C PHE A 417 -14.10 -6.17 36.52
N LEU A 418 -14.92 -6.31 37.56
CA LEU A 418 -16.23 -6.96 37.47
C LEU A 418 -17.18 -6.19 36.54
N PHE A 419 -17.26 -4.86 36.66
CA PHE A 419 -18.09 -4.03 35.79
C PHE A 419 -17.69 -4.18 34.32
N ALA A 420 -16.40 -4.20 34.05
CA ALA A 420 -15.90 -4.42 32.70
C ALA A 420 -16.17 -5.85 32.19
N CYS A 421 -16.07 -6.87 33.06
CA CYS A 421 -16.47 -8.26 32.73
C CYS A 421 -17.97 -8.40 32.44
N LEU A 422 -18.82 -7.71 33.20
CA LEU A 422 -20.26 -7.70 32.96
C LEU A 422 -20.58 -7.04 31.61
N SER A 423 -19.93 -5.91 31.35
CA SER A 423 -20.08 -5.16 30.09
C SER A 423 -19.68 -5.99 28.87
N ILE A 424 -18.45 -6.50 28.81
CA ILE A 424 -17.99 -7.30 27.67
C ILE A 424 -18.80 -8.60 27.47
N SER A 425 -19.44 -9.13 28.51
CA SER A 425 -20.28 -10.34 28.43
C SER A 425 -21.71 -10.06 27.97
N GLY A 426 -22.08 -8.80 27.77
CA GLY A 426 -23.43 -8.42 27.32
C GLY A 426 -24.49 -8.52 28.41
N VAL A 427 -24.14 -8.28 29.68
CA VAL A 427 -25.13 -8.33 30.76
C VAL A 427 -26.12 -7.16 30.63
N PRO A 428 -27.45 -7.39 30.76
CA PRO A 428 -28.43 -6.32 30.67
C PRO A 428 -28.07 -5.10 31.53
N LEU A 429 -28.39 -3.90 31.02
CA LEU A 429 -28.10 -2.59 31.63
C LEU A 429 -26.62 -2.14 31.61
N THR A 430 -25.73 -2.93 31.00
CA THR A 430 -24.32 -2.54 30.81
C THR A 430 -24.04 -2.09 29.38
N ALA A 431 -22.91 -1.40 29.14
CA ALA A 431 -22.64 -0.83 27.82
C ALA A 431 -22.50 -1.87 26.70
N GLY A 432 -21.90 -3.03 27.01
CA GLY A 432 -21.73 -4.08 26.02
C GLY A 432 -23.02 -4.83 25.64
N PHE A 433 -24.08 -4.76 26.46
CA PHE A 433 -25.40 -5.28 26.08
C PHE A 433 -25.94 -4.55 24.86
N PHE A 434 -26.06 -3.22 24.94
CA PHE A 434 -26.58 -2.39 23.86
C PHE A 434 -25.77 -2.54 22.56
N SER A 435 -24.44 -2.49 22.67
CA SER A 435 -23.58 -2.55 21.49
C SER A 435 -23.46 -3.94 20.88
N LYS A 436 -23.46 -5.03 21.67
CA LYS A 436 -23.39 -6.39 21.10
C LYS A 436 -24.71 -6.85 20.50
N ASP A 437 -25.83 -6.51 21.13
CA ASP A 437 -27.14 -6.87 20.61
C ASP A 437 -27.38 -6.23 19.23
N GLU A 438 -26.89 -5.00 19.00
CA GLU A 438 -26.97 -4.34 17.69
C GLU A 438 -26.11 -5.05 16.62
N LEU A 439 -24.97 -5.65 16.99
CA LEU A 439 -24.17 -6.48 16.08
C LEU A 439 -24.87 -7.80 15.75
N LEU A 440 -25.48 -8.45 16.75
CA LEU A 440 -26.27 -9.66 16.56
C LEU A 440 -27.53 -9.38 15.72
N LEU A 441 -28.14 -8.20 15.89
CA LEU A 441 -29.25 -7.72 15.08
C LEU A 441 -28.84 -7.59 13.61
N GLY A 442 -27.70 -6.98 13.31
CA GLY A 442 -27.21 -6.89 11.95
C GLY A 442 -26.99 -8.26 11.31
N ALA A 443 -26.40 -9.19 12.06
CA ALA A 443 -26.19 -10.56 11.61
C ALA A 443 -27.51 -11.32 11.38
N ALA A 444 -28.49 -11.18 12.29
CA ALA A 444 -29.82 -11.77 12.15
C ALA A 444 -30.60 -11.18 10.97
N THR A 445 -30.47 -9.87 10.76
CA THR A 445 -31.10 -9.16 9.63
C THR A 445 -30.55 -9.68 8.30
N MET A 446 -29.23 -9.79 8.18
CA MET A 446 -28.61 -10.37 6.98
C MET A 446 -28.98 -11.86 6.80
N ALA A 447 -29.10 -12.63 7.89
CA ALA A 447 -29.50 -14.04 7.84
C ALA A 447 -30.90 -14.22 7.24
N LEU A 448 -31.85 -13.37 7.63
CA LEU A 448 -33.24 -13.45 7.22
C LEU A 448 -33.52 -12.73 5.89
N HIS A 449 -32.84 -11.61 5.62
CA HIS A 449 -33.16 -10.69 4.53
C HIS A 449 -32.05 -10.50 3.49
N GLY A 450 -30.87 -11.09 3.66
CA GLY A 450 -29.68 -10.86 2.83
C GLY A 450 -29.69 -11.45 1.40
N GLY A 451 -30.82 -11.87 0.86
CA GLY A 451 -30.90 -12.48 -0.48
C GLY A 451 -30.12 -13.81 -0.62
N LYS A 452 -29.87 -14.26 -1.87
CA LYS A 452 -29.32 -15.61 -2.16
C LYS A 452 -27.90 -15.84 -1.64
N THR A 453 -27.04 -14.82 -1.68
CA THR A 453 -25.63 -14.89 -1.25
C THR A 453 -25.44 -14.39 0.18
N GLY A 454 -26.21 -13.37 0.60
CA GLY A 454 -26.09 -12.80 1.95
C GLY A 454 -26.76 -13.63 3.03
N SER A 455 -27.86 -14.34 2.74
CA SER A 455 -28.55 -15.15 3.76
C SER A 455 -27.69 -16.29 4.35
N PRO A 456 -26.96 -17.11 3.55
CA PRO A 456 -26.07 -18.14 4.11
C PRO A 456 -24.92 -17.55 4.95
N ALA A 457 -24.30 -16.48 4.47
CA ALA A 457 -23.25 -15.76 5.20
C ALA A 457 -23.79 -15.16 6.50
N GLY A 458 -24.98 -14.56 6.46
CA GLY A 458 -25.68 -14.00 7.62
C GLY A 458 -26.00 -15.06 8.67
N TRP A 459 -26.51 -16.23 8.29
CA TRP A 459 -26.75 -17.34 9.23
C TRP A 459 -25.46 -17.84 9.88
N PHE A 460 -24.39 -18.00 9.09
CA PHE A 460 -23.08 -18.38 9.60
C PHE A 460 -22.56 -17.33 10.60
N THR A 461 -22.65 -16.05 10.26
CA THR A 461 -22.26 -14.95 11.13
C THR A 461 -23.09 -14.90 12.41
N TYR A 462 -24.42 -14.94 12.33
CA TYR A 462 -25.28 -14.88 13.51
C TYR A 462 -25.01 -16.02 14.49
N VAL A 463 -25.04 -17.28 14.02
CA VAL A 463 -24.78 -18.45 14.88
C VAL A 463 -23.35 -18.44 15.42
N GLY A 464 -22.38 -18.09 14.57
CA GLY A 464 -20.98 -17.98 14.97
C GLY A 464 -20.74 -16.92 16.04
N LEU A 465 -21.38 -15.75 15.92
CA LEU A 465 -21.28 -14.69 16.92
C LEU A 465 -21.98 -15.05 18.23
N VAL A 466 -23.14 -15.71 18.22
CA VAL A 466 -23.79 -16.22 19.45
C VAL A 466 -22.88 -17.22 20.18
N LEU A 467 -22.24 -18.13 19.44
CA LEU A 467 -21.28 -19.09 20.00
C LEU A 467 -20.04 -18.37 20.57
N ALA A 468 -19.46 -17.43 19.81
CA ALA A 468 -18.33 -16.62 20.28
C ALA A 468 -18.70 -15.78 21.51
N ALA A 469 -19.93 -15.27 21.60
CA ALA A 469 -20.43 -14.51 22.74
C ALA A 469 -20.54 -15.40 23.99
N THR A 470 -21.00 -16.64 23.82
CA THR A 470 -21.06 -17.64 24.90
C THR A 470 -19.68 -17.93 25.45
N MET A 471 -18.71 -18.16 24.56
CA MET A 471 -17.31 -18.39 24.92
C MET A 471 -16.69 -17.14 25.56
N THR A 472 -17.07 -15.94 25.09
CA THR A 472 -16.65 -14.66 25.68
C THR A 472 -17.07 -14.53 27.14
N ALA A 473 -18.36 -14.72 27.41
CA ALA A 473 -18.88 -14.70 28.75
C ALA A 473 -18.18 -15.73 29.65
N PHE A 474 -17.94 -16.94 29.12
CA PHE A 474 -17.23 -17.98 29.85
C PHE A 474 -15.78 -17.60 30.21
N TYR A 475 -14.93 -17.23 29.24
CA TYR A 475 -13.51 -16.98 29.56
C TYR A 475 -13.32 -15.72 30.40
N MET A 476 -14.21 -14.71 30.30
CA MET A 476 -14.13 -13.49 31.10
C MET A 476 -14.50 -13.75 32.57
N PHE A 477 -15.54 -14.53 32.81
CA PHE A 477 -15.91 -14.91 34.17
C PHE A 477 -14.99 -15.98 34.75
N ARG A 478 -14.45 -16.89 33.94
CA ARG A 478 -13.34 -17.78 34.32
C ARG A 478 -12.16 -16.95 34.83
N LEU A 479 -11.75 -15.92 34.08
CA LEU A 479 -10.67 -15.02 34.47
C LEU A 479 -10.98 -14.30 35.80
N TYR A 480 -12.17 -13.72 35.92
CA TYR A 480 -12.60 -13.02 37.15
C TYR A 480 -12.61 -13.93 38.39
N PHE A 481 -13.21 -15.12 38.28
CA PHE A 481 -13.32 -16.04 39.40
C PHE A 481 -11.95 -16.55 39.84
N LEU A 482 -11.08 -16.90 38.89
CA LEU A 482 -9.72 -17.37 39.19
C LEU A 482 -8.88 -16.28 39.86
N ALA A 483 -8.96 -15.02 39.40
CA ALA A 483 -8.16 -13.94 39.97
C ALA A 483 -8.63 -13.48 41.36
N PHE A 484 -9.94 -13.30 41.55
CA PHE A 484 -10.46 -12.60 42.74
C PHE A 484 -11.16 -13.49 43.76
N THR A 485 -11.73 -14.63 43.37
CA THR A 485 -12.50 -15.49 44.28
C THR A 485 -11.68 -16.66 44.83
N GLY A 486 -12.24 -17.42 45.76
CA GLY A 486 -11.54 -18.51 46.45
C GLY A 486 -10.56 -18.05 47.51
N ASP A 487 -9.72 -18.99 47.94
CA ASP A 487 -8.67 -18.76 48.92
C ASP A 487 -7.48 -18.06 48.27
N TYR A 488 -6.81 -17.21 49.04
CA TYR A 488 -5.62 -16.50 48.59
C TYR A 488 -4.54 -17.50 48.20
N GLN A 489 -4.21 -17.54 46.92
CA GLN A 489 -3.05 -18.26 46.41
C GLN A 489 -1.86 -17.32 46.64
N SER A 490 -1.21 -17.43 47.79
CA SER A 490 0.09 -16.81 47.98
C SER A 490 1.01 -17.28 46.86
N ALA A 491 1.83 -16.38 46.32
CA ALA A 491 2.95 -16.74 45.45
C ALA A 491 3.96 -17.60 46.25
N LYS A 492 3.58 -18.85 46.57
CA LYS A 492 4.35 -19.86 47.31
C LYS A 492 5.63 -20.31 46.57
N GLY A 493 6.07 -19.59 45.55
CA GLY A 493 7.18 -19.96 44.69
C GLY A 493 8.18 -18.85 44.38
N ALA A 494 8.07 -17.66 44.99
CA ALA A 494 9.02 -16.57 44.73
C ALA A 494 10.33 -16.65 45.55
N HIS A 495 10.49 -17.65 46.44
CA HIS A 495 11.65 -17.75 47.33
C HIS A 495 12.57 -18.98 47.16
N ASP A 496 12.32 -19.91 46.22
CA ASP A 496 13.12 -21.15 46.10
C ASP A 496 14.04 -21.22 44.87
N GLY A 497 14.66 -20.09 44.46
CA GLY A 497 15.40 -20.04 43.19
C GLY A 497 16.69 -19.22 43.13
N GLY A 498 17.32 -18.84 44.24
CA GLY A 498 18.57 -18.07 44.17
C GLY A 498 19.29 -17.92 45.50
N SER A 499 20.25 -18.80 45.77
CA SER A 499 21.30 -18.59 46.76
C SER A 499 22.18 -17.41 46.32
N GLY A 500 21.98 -16.25 46.94
CA GLY A 500 22.84 -15.08 46.77
C GLY A 500 22.60 -14.10 47.91
N ALA A 501 23.44 -14.17 48.94
CA ALA A 501 23.45 -13.23 50.04
C ALA A 501 23.77 -11.82 49.52
N GLY A 502 22.83 -10.89 49.71
CA GLY A 502 22.98 -9.46 49.49
C GLY A 502 22.11 -8.74 50.51
N HIS A 503 22.78 -8.06 51.44
CA HIS A 503 22.21 -7.35 52.58
C HIS A 503 21.67 -5.96 52.16
N ASP A 504 20.58 -5.54 52.82
CA ASP A 504 20.09 -4.16 53.04
C ASP A 504 19.49 -3.45 51.80
N ASP A 505 18.32 -2.78 51.77
CA ASP A 505 17.32 -2.34 52.76
C ASP A 505 16.05 -1.88 51.97
N HIS A 506 14.90 -1.82 52.67
CA HIS A 506 13.60 -1.19 52.31
C HIS A 506 12.51 -2.02 51.57
N GLY A 507 11.74 -2.81 52.35
CA GLY A 507 10.32 -2.47 52.54
C GLY A 507 9.23 -3.03 51.61
N TYR A 508 9.40 -4.19 50.95
CA TYR A 508 8.27 -4.81 50.22
C TYR A 508 7.45 -5.72 51.15
N ASP A 509 6.31 -5.21 51.62
CA ASP A 509 5.33 -5.98 52.39
C ASP A 509 4.88 -7.21 51.56
N PRO A 510 5.00 -8.46 52.06
CA PRO A 510 4.61 -9.67 51.34
C PRO A 510 3.08 -9.84 51.21
N HIS A 511 2.32 -8.81 51.54
CA HIS A 511 0.87 -8.77 51.46
C HIS A 511 0.41 -7.95 50.25
N PRO A 512 -0.41 -8.53 49.36
CA PRO A 512 -0.96 -7.78 48.23
C PRO A 512 -1.79 -6.62 48.76
N HIS A 513 -1.58 -5.45 48.19
CA HIS A 513 -2.31 -4.23 48.50
C HIS A 513 -2.94 -3.65 47.23
N GLU A 514 -3.87 -2.72 47.42
CA GLU A 514 -4.47 -2.01 46.30
C GLU A 514 -3.43 -1.12 45.60
N SER A 515 -3.62 -0.88 44.30
CA SER A 515 -2.73 0.01 43.53
C SER A 515 -2.84 1.48 44.00
N PRO A 516 -1.78 2.30 43.78
CA PRO A 516 -1.80 3.72 44.13
C PRO A 516 -2.93 4.52 43.42
N GLY A 517 -3.22 5.71 43.94
CA GLY A 517 -4.29 6.60 43.45
C GLY A 517 -4.22 6.92 41.96
N SER A 518 -3.00 7.08 41.41
CA SER A 518 -2.75 7.32 39.98
C SER A 518 -3.23 6.17 39.09
N MET A 519 -3.29 4.94 39.61
CA MET A 519 -3.78 3.76 38.91
C MET A 519 -5.27 3.49 39.17
N THR A 520 -5.73 3.65 40.42
CA THR A 520 -7.12 3.37 40.79
C THR A 520 -8.12 4.39 40.25
N PHE A 521 -7.75 5.67 40.16
CA PHE A 521 -8.65 6.70 39.61
C PHE A 521 -9.03 6.42 38.14
N PRO A 522 -8.08 6.16 37.21
CA PRO A 522 -8.41 5.71 35.86
C PRO A 522 -9.34 4.49 35.83
N LEU A 523 -9.08 3.49 36.69
CA LEU A 523 -9.93 2.28 36.77
C LEU A 523 -11.36 2.60 37.16
N ILE A 524 -11.59 3.51 38.11
CA ILE A 524 -12.94 3.90 38.54
C ILE A 524 -13.67 4.58 37.38
N VAL A 525 -13.04 5.56 36.72
CA VAL A 525 -13.64 6.28 35.59
C VAL A 525 -13.98 5.32 34.44
N LEU A 526 -13.06 4.43 34.07
CA LEU A 526 -13.27 3.45 33.01
C LEU A 526 -14.31 2.39 33.40
N GLY A 527 -14.31 1.95 34.66
CA GLY A 527 -15.28 0.99 35.20
C GLY A 527 -16.70 1.54 35.18
N ILE A 528 -16.90 2.79 35.61
CA ILE A 528 -18.19 3.48 35.49
C ILE A 528 -18.56 3.67 34.01
N GLY A 529 -17.62 4.13 33.18
CA GLY A 529 -17.79 4.27 31.74
C GLY A 529 -18.28 2.98 31.06
N SER A 530 -17.75 1.83 31.48
CA SER A 530 -18.16 0.51 30.97
C SER A 530 -19.63 0.14 31.24
N LEU A 531 -20.28 0.81 32.19
CA LEU A 531 -21.70 0.65 32.47
C LEU A 531 -22.54 1.68 31.71
N ILE A 532 -22.11 2.95 31.71
CA ILE A 532 -22.96 4.07 31.28
C ILE A 532 -22.84 4.45 29.80
N VAL A 533 -21.71 4.20 29.14
CA VAL A 533 -21.48 4.72 27.78
C VAL A 533 -22.41 4.09 26.74
N GLY A 534 -22.91 2.88 26.99
CA GLY A 534 -23.88 2.24 26.09
C GLY A 534 -25.28 2.87 26.12
N TYR A 535 -25.58 3.74 27.09
CA TYR A 535 -26.85 4.47 27.09
C TYR A 535 -26.89 5.57 26.01
N LEU A 536 -25.76 5.88 25.36
CA LEU A 536 -25.73 6.77 24.20
C LEU A 536 -26.44 6.16 22.98
N GLY A 537 -26.52 4.84 22.89
CA GLY A 537 -27.17 4.09 21.81
C GLY A 537 -28.39 3.33 22.30
N LEU A 538 -29.21 3.92 23.18
CA LEU A 538 -30.42 3.27 23.69
C LEU A 538 -31.31 2.80 22.51
N PRO A 539 -31.59 1.49 22.40
CA PRO A 539 -32.51 0.99 21.38
C PRO A 539 -33.91 1.53 21.64
N GLU A 540 -34.71 1.68 20.59
CA GLU A 540 -36.13 2.02 20.74
C GLU A 540 -36.95 0.94 21.47
N ILE A 541 -36.32 -0.21 21.74
CA ILE A 541 -36.90 -1.48 22.18
C ILE A 541 -36.96 -1.61 23.71
N VAL A 542 -37.14 -0.54 24.45
CA VAL A 542 -37.78 -0.69 25.76
C VAL A 542 -39.19 -0.17 25.56
N PRO A 543 -40.15 -0.98 25.08
CA PRO A 543 -41.50 -0.50 24.76
C PRO A 543 -42.08 0.30 25.93
N PHE A 544 -41.85 -0.16 27.16
CA PHE A 544 -42.23 0.58 28.37
C PHE A 544 -41.61 1.98 28.47
N VAL A 545 -40.30 2.13 28.21
CA VAL A 545 -39.61 3.43 28.25
C VAL A 545 -39.92 4.24 27.01
N HIS A 546 -39.86 3.72 25.79
CA HIS A 546 -40.17 4.49 24.58
C HIS A 546 -41.61 5.02 24.53
N THR A 547 -42.58 4.25 25.05
CA THR A 547 -43.98 4.68 25.10
C THR A 547 -44.23 5.74 26.19
N HIS A 548 -43.41 5.82 27.24
CA HIS A 548 -43.56 6.79 28.34
C HIS A 548 -42.50 7.91 28.36
N PHE A 549 -41.38 7.71 27.69
CA PHE A 549 -40.17 8.53 27.60
C PHE A 549 -39.51 8.27 26.21
N PRO A 550 -39.97 8.94 25.14
CA PRO A 550 -39.34 8.81 23.83
C PRO A 550 -37.93 9.44 23.87
N ILE A 551 -36.91 8.61 24.11
CA ILE A 551 -35.51 9.02 24.10
C ILE A 551 -34.97 8.65 22.72
N PRO A 552 -34.65 9.62 21.85
CA PRO A 552 -34.11 9.32 20.52
C PRO A 552 -32.81 8.53 20.63
N ASN A 553 -32.57 7.59 19.72
CA ASN A 553 -31.30 6.88 19.64
C ASN A 553 -30.21 7.82 19.11
N TRP A 554 -29.66 8.61 20.04
CA TRP A 554 -28.69 9.67 19.76
C TRP A 554 -27.51 9.16 18.94
N TRP A 555 -27.02 7.95 19.22
CA TRP A 555 -25.90 7.35 18.52
C TRP A 555 -26.14 7.21 17.01
N ASN A 556 -27.28 6.64 16.64
CA ASN A 556 -27.61 6.37 15.24
C ASN A 556 -27.97 7.65 14.48
N GLU A 557 -28.66 8.60 15.13
CA GLU A 557 -28.86 9.93 14.57
C GLU A 557 -27.54 10.66 14.35
N TRP A 558 -26.62 10.59 15.33
CA TRP A 558 -25.32 11.24 15.26
C TRP A 558 -24.46 10.69 14.12
N LEU A 559 -24.22 9.38 14.09
CA LEU A 559 -23.35 8.76 13.09
C LEU A 559 -23.99 8.57 11.71
N GLY A 560 -25.32 8.51 11.62
CA GLY A 560 -26.03 8.42 10.34
C GLY A 560 -25.71 9.57 9.38
N ARG A 561 -25.12 10.67 9.88
CA ARG A 561 -24.67 11.82 9.09
C ARG A 561 -23.35 11.58 8.33
N SER A 562 -22.50 10.66 8.79
CA SER A 562 -21.17 10.40 8.21
C SER A 562 -20.94 8.94 7.81
N VAL A 563 -21.82 8.03 8.23
CA VAL A 563 -21.72 6.59 7.97
C VAL A 563 -22.93 6.15 7.15
N ALA A 564 -22.68 5.54 5.98
CA ALA A 564 -23.74 4.99 5.15
C ALA A 564 -24.19 3.62 5.65
N HIS A 565 -25.47 3.30 5.44
CA HIS A 565 -26.10 2.05 5.83
C HIS A 565 -26.86 1.46 4.63
N LEU A 566 -27.04 0.13 4.62
CA LEU A 566 -27.90 -0.51 3.63
C LEU A 566 -29.36 -0.01 3.80
N PRO A 567 -30.10 0.27 2.71
CA PRO A 567 -31.55 0.54 2.77
C PRO A 567 -32.29 -0.61 3.46
N GLY A 568 -33.23 -0.31 4.38
CA GLY A 568 -33.93 -1.33 5.18
C GLY A 568 -33.11 -1.94 6.33
N HIS A 569 -31.84 -1.53 6.49
CA HIS A 569 -30.93 -1.99 7.55
C HIS A 569 -30.46 -0.81 8.43
N GLY A 570 -31.18 0.31 8.40
CA GLY A 570 -31.00 1.39 9.37
C GLY A 570 -31.27 0.85 10.79
N ALA A 571 -30.46 1.29 11.75
CA ALA A 571 -30.63 0.88 13.13
C ALA A 571 -32.04 1.23 13.62
N HIS A 572 -32.82 0.18 13.90
CA HIS A 572 -34.18 0.16 14.45
C HIS A 572 -35.29 0.94 13.72
N GLY A 573 -35.00 1.85 12.79
CA GLY A 573 -36.01 2.71 12.15
C GLY A 573 -36.76 2.11 10.96
N GLU A 574 -36.24 1.07 10.30
CA GLU A 574 -36.89 0.45 9.12
C GLU A 574 -37.15 -1.05 9.24
N VAL A 575 -36.57 -1.73 10.25
CA VAL A 575 -36.86 -3.14 10.53
C VAL A 575 -38.16 -3.21 11.32
N THR A 576 -39.29 -3.15 10.60
CA THR A 576 -40.64 -3.32 11.15
C THR A 576 -40.94 -4.75 11.57
N ASP A 577 -40.04 -5.69 11.26
CA ASP A 577 -40.11 -7.08 11.69
C ASP A 577 -39.48 -7.26 13.07
N PHE A 578 -40.28 -7.70 14.05
CA PHE A 578 -39.80 -8.02 15.40
C PHE A 578 -38.86 -9.24 15.46
N LEU A 579 -38.85 -10.07 14.43
CA LEU A 579 -38.16 -11.37 14.43
C LEU A 579 -36.62 -11.27 14.53
N PRO A 580 -35.90 -10.46 13.71
CA PRO A 580 -34.45 -10.26 13.87
C PRO A 580 -34.05 -9.71 15.24
N SER A 581 -34.82 -8.77 15.80
CA SER A 581 -34.55 -8.20 17.13
C SER A 581 -34.75 -9.22 18.24
N ASP A 582 -35.81 -10.03 18.17
CA ASP A 582 -36.06 -11.08 19.15
C ASP A 582 -34.96 -12.14 19.10
N MET A 583 -34.50 -12.50 17.89
CA MET A 583 -33.36 -13.40 17.71
C MET A 583 -32.07 -12.84 18.30
N ALA A 584 -31.76 -11.56 18.06
CA ALA A 584 -30.56 -10.93 18.61
C ALA A 584 -30.57 -10.94 20.14
N ASN A 585 -31.66 -10.45 20.75
CA ASN A 585 -31.83 -10.37 22.19
C ASN A 585 -31.81 -11.76 22.85
N ALA A 586 -32.56 -12.72 22.29
CA ALA A 586 -32.60 -14.09 22.82
C ALA A 586 -31.24 -14.79 22.69
N GLY A 587 -30.57 -14.63 21.56
CA GLY A 587 -29.23 -15.17 21.30
C GLY A 587 -28.19 -14.59 22.26
N GLY A 588 -28.16 -13.27 22.43
CA GLY A 588 -27.27 -12.57 23.36
C GLY A 588 -27.50 -12.97 24.81
N LEU A 589 -28.75 -12.95 25.27
CA LEU A 589 -29.11 -13.33 26.65
C LEU A 589 -28.78 -14.79 26.95
N LEU A 590 -29.09 -15.71 26.03
CA LEU A 590 -28.77 -17.13 26.18
C LEU A 590 -27.26 -17.34 26.26
N ALA A 591 -26.51 -16.72 25.35
CA ALA A 591 -25.05 -16.79 25.34
C ALA A 591 -24.44 -16.31 26.66
N MET A 592 -24.93 -15.18 27.18
CA MET A 592 -24.52 -14.64 28.47
C MET A 592 -24.84 -15.61 29.61
N LEU A 593 -26.08 -16.07 29.75
CA LEU A 593 -26.51 -16.95 30.85
C LEU A 593 -25.71 -18.26 30.86
N VAL A 594 -25.55 -18.89 29.70
CA VAL A 594 -24.83 -20.15 29.55
C VAL A 594 -23.35 -19.96 29.86
N GLY A 595 -22.70 -18.96 29.26
CA GLY A 595 -21.27 -18.70 29.45
C GLY A 595 -20.90 -18.38 30.90
N ILE A 596 -21.63 -17.43 31.53
CA ILE A 596 -21.41 -17.06 32.92
C ILE A 596 -21.76 -18.22 33.87
N GLY A 597 -22.88 -18.89 33.64
CA GLY A 597 -23.34 -20.01 34.46
C GLY A 597 -22.34 -21.16 34.49
N LEU A 598 -21.81 -21.55 33.32
CA LEU A 598 -20.78 -22.60 33.23
C LEU A 598 -19.48 -22.17 33.94
N ALA A 599 -19.01 -20.94 33.74
CA ALA A 599 -17.82 -20.45 34.42
C ALA A 599 -17.99 -20.42 35.95
N TRP A 600 -19.19 -20.06 36.44
CA TRP A 600 -19.53 -20.04 37.85
C TRP A 600 -19.50 -21.43 38.48
N VAL A 601 -20.11 -22.44 37.84
CA VAL A 601 -20.10 -23.83 38.34
C VAL A 601 -18.68 -24.41 38.33
N MET A 602 -17.91 -24.11 37.28
CA MET A 602 -16.59 -24.72 37.07
C MET A 602 -15.47 -24.08 37.90
N TYR A 603 -15.47 -22.75 38.08
CA TYR A 603 -14.30 -22.02 38.61
C TYR A 603 -14.56 -21.18 39.86
N ARG A 604 -15.82 -20.97 40.28
CA ARG A 604 -16.07 -20.20 41.51
C ARG A 604 -15.39 -20.87 42.70
N ASN A 605 -14.52 -20.12 43.38
CA ASN A 605 -13.75 -20.57 44.55
C ASN A 605 -12.89 -21.83 44.33
N LYS A 606 -12.55 -22.17 43.08
CA LYS A 606 -11.69 -23.32 42.77
C LYS A 606 -10.39 -22.83 42.13
N PRO A 607 -9.20 -23.24 42.62
CA PRO A 607 -7.95 -22.91 41.97
C PRO A 607 -7.85 -23.58 40.60
N LEU A 608 -7.15 -22.95 39.65
CA LEU A 608 -6.90 -23.55 38.36
C LEU A 608 -5.95 -24.74 38.52
N LYS A 609 -6.42 -25.95 38.21
CA LYS A 609 -5.60 -27.17 38.14
C LYS A 609 -5.41 -27.56 36.68
N GLU A 610 -4.15 -27.82 36.29
CA GLU A 610 -3.88 -28.38 34.98
C GLU A 610 -4.28 -29.86 34.92
N PRO A 611 -4.89 -30.32 33.82
CA PRO A 611 -5.11 -31.75 33.62
C PRO A 611 -3.76 -32.46 33.48
N GLU A 612 -3.56 -33.54 34.23
CA GLU A 612 -2.32 -34.36 34.19
C GLU A 612 -2.06 -34.95 32.80
N ALA A 613 -3.12 -35.34 32.09
CA ALA A 613 -3.08 -35.80 30.71
C ALA A 613 -4.06 -34.99 29.84
N PRO A 614 -3.63 -33.84 29.28
CA PRO A 614 -4.51 -33.03 28.45
C PRO A 614 -4.86 -33.80 27.16
N GLY A 615 -6.15 -33.94 26.86
CA GLY A 615 -6.63 -34.51 25.60
C GLY A 615 -6.13 -33.71 24.38
N GLY A 616 -6.09 -34.36 23.20
CA GLY A 616 -5.53 -33.76 21.98
C GLY A 616 -6.15 -32.41 21.60
N PHE A 617 -7.47 -32.26 21.75
CA PHE A 617 -8.16 -31.00 21.46
C PHE A 617 -7.79 -29.86 22.41
N TYR A 618 -7.63 -30.16 23.71
CA TYR A 618 -7.16 -29.16 24.68
C TYR A 618 -5.74 -28.68 24.35
N ARG A 619 -4.85 -29.59 23.93
CA ARG A 619 -3.50 -29.23 23.48
C ARG A 619 -3.55 -28.33 22.24
N LEU A 620 -4.37 -28.68 21.25
CA LEU A 620 -4.54 -27.86 20.05
C LEU A 620 -4.99 -26.42 20.37
N LEU A 621 -5.95 -26.25 21.28
CA LEU A 621 -6.40 -24.92 21.71
C LEU A 621 -5.32 -24.18 22.52
N ARG A 622 -4.58 -24.91 23.38
CA ARG A 622 -3.47 -24.36 24.17
C ARG A 622 -2.33 -23.88 23.26
N ASP A 623 -2.04 -24.63 22.22
CA ASP A 623 -1.06 -24.35 21.18
C ASP A 623 -1.63 -23.43 20.08
N LYS A 624 -2.69 -22.67 20.39
CA LYS A 624 -3.22 -21.59 19.55
C LYS A 624 -3.61 -22.04 18.13
N TRP A 625 -4.21 -23.23 18.00
CA TRP A 625 -4.53 -23.89 16.72
C TRP A 625 -3.31 -24.20 15.83
N ARG A 626 -2.09 -24.06 16.37
CA ARG A 626 -0.83 -24.18 15.66
C ARG A 626 -0.70 -23.27 14.43
N VAL A 627 -1.35 -22.10 14.48
CA VAL A 627 -1.34 -21.11 13.38
C VAL A 627 0.05 -20.51 13.21
N ASP A 628 0.76 -20.27 14.32
CA ASP A 628 2.14 -19.78 14.30
C ASP A 628 3.06 -20.76 13.53
N GLU A 629 2.98 -22.06 13.86
CA GLU A 629 3.76 -23.12 13.20
C GLU A 629 3.36 -23.29 11.74
N LEU A 630 2.08 -23.11 11.42
CA LEU A 630 1.62 -23.11 10.04
C LEU A 630 2.29 -21.98 9.24
N TYR A 631 2.33 -20.76 9.77
CA TYR A 631 2.96 -19.62 9.08
C TYR A 631 4.48 -19.76 8.99
N ASP A 632 5.11 -20.32 10.02
CA ASP A 632 6.53 -20.68 9.98
C ASP A 632 6.82 -21.68 8.85
N ALA A 633 5.95 -22.67 8.66
CA ALA A 633 6.12 -23.68 7.62
C ALA A 633 5.77 -23.18 6.20
N THR A 634 4.74 -22.35 6.03
CA THR A 634 4.19 -21.99 4.71
C THR A 634 4.65 -20.64 4.18
N VAL A 635 4.93 -19.67 5.04
CA VAL A 635 5.29 -18.30 4.63
C VAL A 635 6.73 -18.02 5.01
N ILE A 636 7.05 -18.05 6.31
CA ILE A 636 8.34 -17.55 6.83
C ILE A 636 9.49 -18.47 6.39
N GLY A 637 9.33 -19.79 6.52
CA GLY A 637 10.32 -20.80 6.13
C GLY A 637 10.71 -20.71 4.65
N PRO A 638 9.75 -20.75 3.70
CA PRO A 638 10.03 -20.57 2.28
C PRO A 638 10.66 -19.23 1.94
N THR A 639 10.20 -18.11 2.52
CA THR A 639 10.82 -16.79 2.28
C THR A 639 12.26 -16.75 2.79
N LYS A 640 12.55 -17.34 3.95
CA LYS A 640 13.91 -17.44 4.49
C LYS A 640 14.79 -18.32 3.60
N ALA A 641 14.27 -19.44 3.11
CA ALA A 641 14.98 -20.29 2.17
C ALA A 641 15.30 -19.57 0.86
N LEU A 642 14.33 -18.81 0.32
CA LEU A 642 14.53 -17.99 -0.89
C LEU A 642 15.57 -16.88 -0.67
N SER A 643 15.56 -16.22 0.49
CA SER A 643 16.55 -15.21 0.85
C SER A 643 17.96 -15.80 0.94
N LEU A 644 18.11 -16.97 1.59
CA LEU A 644 19.40 -17.67 1.68
C LEU A 644 19.87 -18.15 0.30
N PHE A 645 18.96 -18.64 -0.54
CA PHE A 645 19.25 -19.01 -1.92
C PHE A 645 19.72 -17.80 -2.73
N GLY A 646 19.00 -16.67 -2.65
CA GLY A 646 19.36 -15.42 -3.33
C GLY A 646 20.75 -14.91 -2.91
N GLY A 647 21.04 -14.89 -1.61
CA GLY A 647 22.36 -14.50 -1.11
C GLY A 647 23.48 -15.45 -1.56
N ARG A 648 23.20 -16.75 -1.64
CA ARG A 648 24.18 -17.72 -2.13
C ARG A 648 24.38 -17.62 -3.65
N ALA A 649 23.31 -17.36 -4.40
CA ALA A 649 23.37 -17.12 -5.84
C ALA A 649 24.20 -15.86 -6.14
N ASP A 650 23.97 -14.76 -5.43
CA ASP A 650 24.73 -13.53 -5.55
C ASP A 650 26.24 -13.76 -5.31
N GLN A 651 26.59 -14.36 -4.17
CA GLN A 651 27.98 -14.70 -3.84
C GLN A 651 28.64 -15.66 -4.84
N THR A 652 27.87 -16.57 -5.46
CA THR A 652 28.42 -17.56 -6.39
C THR A 652 28.58 -16.99 -7.80
N PHE A 653 27.55 -16.33 -8.32
CA PHE A 653 27.52 -15.85 -9.70
C PHE A 653 28.14 -14.46 -9.85
N VAL A 654 27.74 -13.51 -9.00
CA VAL A 654 28.23 -12.12 -9.10
C VAL A 654 29.66 -12.04 -8.57
N ASP A 655 29.89 -12.43 -7.32
CA ASP A 655 31.23 -12.34 -6.73
C ASP A 655 32.14 -13.47 -7.24
N GLY A 656 31.63 -14.69 -7.31
CA GLY A 656 32.43 -15.86 -7.67
C GLY A 656 32.84 -15.94 -9.14
N ILE A 657 31.94 -15.61 -10.07
CA ILE A 657 32.21 -15.73 -11.52
C ILE A 657 32.51 -14.37 -12.13
N LEU A 658 31.58 -13.42 -12.05
CA LEU A 658 31.71 -12.13 -12.75
C LEU A 658 32.91 -11.32 -12.24
N ALA A 659 33.04 -11.14 -10.91
CA ALA A 659 34.13 -10.35 -10.34
C ALA A 659 35.51 -11.03 -10.51
N ARG A 660 35.59 -12.36 -10.38
CA ARG A 660 36.86 -13.08 -10.58
C ARG A 660 37.27 -13.13 -12.04
N PHE A 661 36.32 -13.24 -12.96
CA PHE A 661 36.60 -13.19 -14.39
C PHE A 661 37.17 -11.83 -14.81
N THR A 662 36.54 -10.74 -14.37
CA THR A 662 37.05 -9.39 -14.66
C THR A 662 38.42 -9.16 -14.02
N GLN A 663 38.64 -9.59 -12.77
CA GLN A 663 39.94 -9.52 -12.12
C GLN A 663 41.01 -10.33 -12.89
N ALA A 664 40.68 -11.54 -13.35
CA ALA A 664 41.59 -12.37 -14.12
C ALA A 664 41.91 -11.75 -15.48
N ALA A 665 40.92 -11.21 -16.19
CA ALA A 665 41.12 -10.53 -17.47
C ALA A 665 42.04 -9.31 -17.33
N VAL A 666 41.79 -8.45 -16.34
CA VAL A 666 42.63 -7.27 -16.07
C VAL A 666 44.05 -7.69 -15.65
N GLY A 667 44.16 -8.70 -14.77
CA GLY A 667 45.45 -9.23 -14.34
C GLY A 667 46.27 -9.81 -15.50
N LEU A 668 45.62 -10.53 -16.42
CA LEU A 668 46.24 -11.06 -17.63
C LEU A 668 46.72 -9.93 -18.54
N THR A 669 45.87 -8.94 -18.82
CA THR A 669 46.26 -7.79 -19.65
C THR A 669 47.45 -7.04 -19.02
N GLY A 670 47.41 -6.78 -17.72
CA GLY A 670 48.50 -6.13 -17.00
C GLY A 670 49.81 -6.91 -17.08
N TRP A 671 49.75 -8.24 -16.91
CA TRP A 671 50.91 -9.12 -17.02
C TRP A 671 51.50 -9.16 -18.44
N VAL A 672 50.66 -9.20 -19.48
CA VAL A 672 51.10 -9.13 -20.88
C VAL A 672 51.75 -7.77 -21.15
N SER A 673 51.11 -6.67 -20.73
CA SER A 673 51.65 -5.32 -20.91
C SER A 673 52.98 -5.11 -20.19
N SER A 674 53.15 -5.65 -18.97
CA SER A 674 54.43 -5.55 -18.26
C SER A 674 55.55 -6.33 -18.95
N ARG A 675 55.22 -7.48 -19.55
CA ARG A 675 56.20 -8.30 -20.30
C ARG A 675 56.67 -7.63 -21.59
N ALA A 676 55.88 -6.72 -22.17
CA ALA A 676 56.29 -5.94 -23.34
C ALA A 676 57.43 -4.95 -23.01
N GLN A 677 57.60 -4.55 -21.75
CA GLN A 677 58.65 -3.65 -21.28
C GLN A 677 59.85 -4.46 -20.76
N THR A 678 60.72 -4.92 -21.67
CA THR A 678 61.86 -5.80 -21.33
C THR A 678 63.12 -5.07 -20.85
N GLY A 679 63.14 -3.73 -20.89
CA GLY A 679 64.31 -2.91 -20.56
C GLY A 679 65.40 -2.90 -21.65
N SER A 680 65.19 -3.60 -22.76
CA SER A 680 66.14 -3.67 -23.88
C SER A 680 66.00 -2.45 -24.78
N MET A 681 66.95 -1.52 -24.71
CA MET A 681 66.98 -0.34 -25.58
C MET A 681 66.94 -0.68 -27.09
N PRO A 682 67.65 -1.71 -27.59
CA PRO A 682 67.55 -2.10 -29.00
C PRO A 682 66.14 -2.50 -29.43
N LEU A 683 65.40 -3.23 -28.57
CA LEU A 683 64.04 -3.64 -28.87
C LEU A 683 63.10 -2.42 -28.97
N TYR A 684 63.26 -1.44 -28.08
CA TYR A 684 62.48 -0.21 -28.11
C TYR A 684 62.77 0.62 -29.36
N GLY A 685 64.06 0.73 -29.75
CA GLY A 685 64.43 1.37 -31.02
C GLY A 685 63.83 0.67 -32.23
N MET A 686 63.82 -0.67 -32.26
CA MET A 686 63.20 -1.45 -33.33
C MET A 686 61.69 -1.22 -33.40
N VAL A 687 60.98 -1.30 -32.27
CA VAL A 687 59.53 -1.08 -32.21
C VAL A 687 59.16 0.34 -32.61
N MET A 688 59.90 1.36 -32.15
CA MET A 688 59.72 2.74 -32.60
C MET A 688 59.95 2.88 -34.09
N THR A 689 60.99 2.26 -34.64
CA THR A 689 61.28 2.30 -36.08
C THR A 689 60.17 1.61 -36.88
N VAL A 690 59.68 0.45 -36.46
CA VAL A 690 58.54 -0.22 -37.11
C VAL A 690 57.27 0.63 -37.01
N GLY A 691 57.03 1.28 -35.87
CA GLY A 691 55.91 2.21 -35.70
C GLY A 691 56.01 3.42 -36.63
N VAL A 692 57.19 4.03 -36.74
CA VAL A 692 57.46 5.14 -37.67
C VAL A 692 57.34 4.67 -39.12
N LEU A 693 57.90 3.52 -39.48
CA LEU A 693 57.76 2.94 -40.82
C LEU A 693 56.30 2.64 -41.16
N GLY A 694 55.51 2.14 -40.20
CA GLY A 694 54.07 1.91 -40.35
C GLY A 694 53.29 3.21 -40.58
N LEU A 695 53.61 4.26 -39.82
CA LEU A 695 53.05 5.59 -40.04
C LEU A 695 53.47 6.17 -41.39
N LEU A 696 54.75 6.05 -41.76
CA LEU A 696 55.26 6.53 -43.05
C LEU A 696 54.63 5.76 -44.22
N THR A 697 54.46 4.45 -44.13
CA THR A 697 53.75 3.67 -45.15
C THR A 697 52.32 4.14 -45.27
N TRP A 698 51.61 4.34 -44.16
CA TRP A 698 50.26 4.91 -44.17
C TRP A 698 50.18 6.27 -44.92
N PHE A 699 51.17 7.15 -44.72
CA PHE A 699 51.21 8.44 -45.42
C PHE A 699 51.69 8.37 -46.88
N VAL A 700 52.52 7.39 -47.25
CA VAL A 700 53.10 7.26 -48.60
C VAL A 700 52.23 6.45 -49.54
N THR A 701 51.45 5.49 -49.03
CA THR A 701 50.46 4.76 -49.84
C THR A 701 49.39 5.73 -50.33
N PRO A 702 49.24 5.92 -51.65
CA PRO A 702 48.23 6.81 -52.19
C PRO A 702 46.86 6.30 -51.79
N HIS A 703 46.09 7.16 -51.14
CA HIS A 703 44.69 6.92 -50.80
C HIS A 703 43.97 8.25 -51.00
N ALA A 704 42.88 8.23 -51.74
CA ALA A 704 42.12 9.44 -51.98
C ALA A 704 40.72 9.27 -51.45
N ARG A 705 40.42 10.04 -50.42
CA ARG A 705 39.05 10.15 -49.99
C ARG A 705 38.30 11.02 -50.99
N LEU A 706 37.55 10.37 -51.87
CA LEU A 706 36.70 11.05 -52.83
C LEU A 706 35.43 11.55 -52.15
N THR A 707 35.22 12.85 -52.20
CA THR A 707 33.99 13.52 -51.78
C THR A 707 33.38 14.19 -53.00
N ILE A 708 32.08 13.97 -53.22
CA ILE A 708 31.36 14.67 -54.30
C ILE A 708 30.48 15.71 -53.64
N GLU A 709 30.76 16.97 -53.95
CA GLU A 709 29.97 18.12 -53.57
C GLU A 709 29.01 18.46 -54.71
N PRO A 710 27.69 18.43 -54.47
CA PRO A 710 26.74 18.84 -55.48
C PRO A 710 26.90 20.32 -55.84
N SER A 711 27.06 20.63 -57.12
CA SER A 711 27.21 22.01 -57.60
C SER A 711 25.94 22.56 -58.27
N GLY A 712 24.85 21.78 -58.23
CA GLY A 712 23.54 22.11 -58.79
C GLY A 712 23.31 21.58 -60.21
N GLY A 713 22.06 21.32 -60.56
CA GLY A 713 21.72 20.75 -61.87
C GLY A 713 22.23 19.31 -62.03
N GLN A 714 22.78 18.96 -63.19
CA GLN A 714 23.43 17.66 -63.44
C GLN A 714 24.94 17.69 -63.12
N THR A 715 25.41 18.75 -62.49
CA THR A 715 26.84 19.01 -62.27
C THR A 715 27.25 18.68 -60.83
N ALA A 716 28.35 17.97 -60.68
CA ALA A 716 28.94 17.65 -59.39
C ALA A 716 30.43 18.03 -59.39
N ARG A 717 30.90 18.56 -58.26
CA ARG A 717 32.31 18.83 -58.01
C ARG A 717 32.88 17.64 -57.24
N LEU A 718 33.80 16.93 -57.85
CA LEU A 718 34.53 15.84 -57.25
C LEU A 718 35.80 16.40 -56.63
N VAL A 719 36.03 16.08 -55.36
CA VAL A 719 37.17 16.54 -54.57
C VAL A 719 37.83 15.32 -53.93
N ALA A 720 39.07 15.05 -54.28
CA ALA A 720 39.92 14.07 -53.65
C ALA A 720 40.77 14.74 -52.56
N ALA A 721 41.20 13.97 -51.56
CA ALA A 721 42.12 14.47 -50.54
C ALA A 721 43.48 14.83 -51.17
N ALA A 722 43.98 16.05 -50.91
CA ALA A 722 45.28 16.50 -51.40
C ALA A 722 46.42 15.78 -50.68
N GLY A 723 47.39 15.25 -51.44
CA GLY A 723 48.59 14.61 -50.91
C GLY A 723 49.86 15.13 -51.59
N PRO A 724 51.02 15.14 -50.89
CA PRO A 724 52.26 15.67 -51.44
C PRO A 724 52.74 14.81 -52.64
N GLY A 725 52.78 15.43 -53.81
CA GLY A 725 53.22 14.77 -55.06
C GLY A 725 52.20 13.78 -55.63
N TYR A 726 50.94 13.84 -55.19
CA TYR A 726 49.86 13.03 -55.77
C TYR A 726 49.37 13.64 -57.07
N GLU A 727 49.08 12.75 -58.01
CA GLU A 727 48.38 13.07 -59.25
C GLU A 727 47.09 12.26 -59.28
N TYR A 728 46.04 12.90 -59.77
CA TYR A 728 44.67 12.42 -59.79
C TYR A 728 44.24 12.28 -61.23
N ARG A 729 43.50 11.20 -61.51
CA ARG A 729 42.84 10.98 -62.78
C ARG A 729 41.45 10.48 -62.50
N TRP A 730 40.50 10.95 -63.29
CA TRP A 730 39.08 10.84 -62.99
C TRP A 730 38.40 10.01 -64.05
N ASP A 731 37.63 9.03 -63.59
CA ASP A 731 36.69 8.22 -64.36
C ASP A 731 35.29 8.57 -63.83
N PHE A 732 34.57 9.38 -64.59
CA PHE A 732 33.30 9.94 -64.14
C PHE A 732 32.15 8.95 -64.29
N ASP A 733 32.14 8.12 -65.32
CA ASP A 733 31.06 7.15 -65.57
C ASP A 733 31.39 5.73 -65.07
N ASN A 734 32.58 5.54 -64.51
CA ASN A 734 33.04 4.31 -63.90
C ASN A 734 33.08 3.13 -64.90
N ASP A 735 33.36 3.41 -66.17
CA ASP A 735 33.52 2.40 -67.22
C ASP A 735 34.89 1.68 -67.17
N GLY A 736 35.78 2.11 -66.28
CA GLY A 736 37.13 1.59 -66.10
C GLY A 736 38.18 2.26 -67.00
N ARG A 737 37.81 3.31 -67.75
CA ARG A 737 38.70 4.10 -68.60
C ARG A 737 38.62 5.57 -68.20
N PRO A 738 39.68 6.13 -67.61
CA PRO A 738 39.56 7.50 -67.09
C PRO A 738 39.41 8.54 -68.20
N ASP A 739 38.40 9.38 -68.02
CA ASP A 739 38.02 10.47 -68.91
C ASP A 739 39.06 11.58 -68.97
N THR A 740 39.89 11.70 -67.93
CA THR A 740 40.84 12.81 -67.77
C THR A 740 42.28 12.32 -67.80
N GLY A 741 43.21 13.24 -68.03
CA GLY A 741 44.64 12.96 -67.87
C GLY A 741 45.07 13.13 -66.41
N TRP A 742 46.24 12.59 -66.05
CA TRP A 742 46.82 12.79 -64.72
C TRP A 742 47.05 14.28 -64.45
N SER A 743 46.49 14.78 -63.36
CA SER A 743 46.56 16.18 -62.93
C SER A 743 46.90 16.28 -61.46
N ARG A 744 47.63 17.34 -61.06
CA ARG A 744 47.88 17.62 -59.64
C ARG A 744 46.74 18.38 -58.96
N ALA A 745 45.71 18.76 -59.72
CA ALA A 745 44.51 19.35 -59.15
C ALA A 745 43.67 18.24 -58.49
N PRO A 746 43.46 18.29 -57.17
CA PRO A 746 42.70 17.27 -56.45
C PRO A 746 41.20 17.44 -56.62
N GLU A 747 40.74 18.37 -57.47
CA GLU A 747 39.33 18.63 -57.68
C GLU A 747 39.00 18.81 -59.15
N GLN A 748 37.82 18.31 -59.54
CA GLN A 748 37.30 18.45 -60.89
C GLN A 748 35.78 18.54 -60.87
N THR A 749 35.23 19.44 -61.68
CA THR A 749 33.78 19.59 -61.82
C THR A 749 33.33 18.93 -63.13
N HIS A 750 32.35 18.03 -63.05
CA HIS A 750 31.82 17.30 -64.20
C HIS A 750 30.29 17.37 -64.26
N THR A 751 29.74 17.46 -65.47
CA THR A 751 28.29 17.48 -65.70
C THR A 751 27.86 16.16 -66.32
N TYR A 752 27.08 15.39 -65.56
CA TYR A 752 26.71 14.02 -65.90
C TYR A 752 25.55 13.98 -66.89
N ALA A 753 25.78 13.33 -68.02
CA ALA A 753 24.71 13.01 -68.96
C ALA A 753 23.74 11.97 -68.35
N PRO A 754 22.44 11.97 -68.75
CA PRO A 754 21.48 10.98 -68.26
C PRO A 754 21.86 9.51 -68.51
N SER A 755 22.71 9.24 -69.50
CA SER A 755 23.23 7.90 -69.79
C SER A 755 24.19 7.37 -68.72
N ALA A 756 24.79 8.25 -67.89
CA ALA A 756 25.70 7.88 -66.80
C ALA A 756 24.97 7.55 -65.49
N TYR A 757 23.64 7.51 -65.49
CA TYR A 757 22.85 7.19 -64.30
C TYR A 757 22.75 5.67 -64.13
N GLU A 758 23.44 5.13 -63.12
CA GLU A 758 23.40 3.69 -62.82
C GLU A 758 22.12 3.30 -62.06
N GLY A 759 21.43 4.27 -61.45
CA GLY A 759 20.21 4.02 -60.71
C GLY A 759 19.54 5.29 -60.18
N TYR A 760 18.47 5.10 -59.39
CA TYR A 760 17.74 6.18 -58.75
C TYR A 760 17.51 5.87 -57.27
N GLU A 761 17.65 6.88 -56.42
CA GLU A 761 17.18 6.87 -55.04
C GLU A 761 15.77 7.47 -54.98
N LEU A 762 14.84 6.79 -54.30
CA LEU A 762 13.45 7.25 -54.18
C LEU A 762 13.23 7.93 -52.83
N LEU A 763 12.88 9.21 -52.86
CA LEU A 763 12.51 10.00 -51.68
C LEU A 763 10.99 10.10 -51.58
N ALA A 764 10.41 9.71 -50.44
CA ALA A 764 9.00 9.90 -50.15
C ALA A 764 8.74 11.22 -49.42
N ILE A 765 7.93 12.08 -50.01
CA ILE A 765 7.43 13.34 -49.45
C ILE A 765 6.02 13.11 -48.93
N TYR A 766 5.87 13.27 -47.62
CA TYR A 766 4.57 13.29 -46.95
C TYR A 766 4.15 14.74 -46.71
N PRO A 767 2.88 15.10 -46.95
CA PRO A 767 2.38 16.41 -46.51
C PRO A 767 2.49 16.50 -44.98
N ALA A 768 2.95 17.65 -44.47
CA ALA A 768 3.13 17.94 -43.07
C ALA A 768 1.76 18.01 -42.38
N MET A 769 1.29 16.88 -41.85
CA MET A 769 0.07 16.83 -41.05
C MET A 769 0.38 16.74 -39.55
N PRO A 770 -0.45 17.37 -38.69
CA PRO A 770 -0.16 17.52 -37.28
C PRO A 770 -0.17 16.19 -36.52
N VAL A 771 0.79 16.07 -35.61
CA VAL A 771 1.11 14.90 -34.79
C VAL A 771 -0.01 14.62 -33.78
N ARG A 772 -0.69 13.47 -33.92
CA ARG A 772 -1.10 12.52 -32.86
C ARG A 772 -2.17 11.53 -33.36
N GLY A 773 -1.87 10.24 -33.23
CA GLY A 773 -2.82 9.14 -33.43
C GLY A 773 -2.21 7.99 -34.23
N GLU A 774 -2.22 6.78 -33.66
CA GLU A 774 -1.89 5.55 -34.39
C GLU A 774 -2.90 5.35 -35.52
N ARG A 775 -2.42 5.24 -36.76
CA ARG A 775 -3.26 4.85 -37.89
C ARG A 775 -2.72 3.58 -38.52
N ARG A 776 -3.60 2.60 -38.65
CA ARG A 776 -3.41 1.40 -39.48
C ARG A 776 -3.69 1.76 -40.92
N PHE A 777 -2.80 1.36 -41.83
CA PHE A 777 -3.08 1.41 -43.26
C PHE A 777 -3.06 -0.01 -43.81
N LYS A 778 -3.95 -0.28 -44.76
CA LYS A 778 -4.12 -1.60 -45.36
C LYS A 778 -3.24 -1.70 -46.60
N VAL A 779 -2.28 -2.62 -46.60
CA VAL A 779 -1.45 -2.91 -47.78
C VAL A 779 -1.82 -4.32 -48.24
N GLY A 780 -2.58 -4.41 -49.33
CA GLY A 780 -3.24 -5.67 -49.71
C GLY A 780 -4.36 -6.03 -48.73
N ASP A 781 -4.36 -7.25 -48.19
CA ASP A 781 -5.35 -7.71 -47.19
C ASP A 781 -4.91 -7.60 -45.72
N THR A 782 -3.69 -7.11 -45.48
CA THR A 782 -3.13 -7.00 -44.13
C THR A 782 -3.13 -5.56 -43.65
N TRP A 783 -3.52 -5.34 -42.40
CA TRP A 783 -3.43 -4.03 -41.73
C TRP A 783 -2.06 -3.88 -41.07
N THR A 784 -1.32 -2.84 -41.43
CA THR A 784 0.00 -2.55 -40.88
C THR A 784 -0.04 -1.24 -40.09
N GLU A 785 0.47 -1.25 -38.87
CA GLU A 785 0.65 -0.06 -38.02
C GLU A 785 2.05 0.53 -38.23
N LEU A 786 2.13 1.86 -38.41
CA LEU A 786 3.39 2.59 -38.29
C LEU A 786 3.38 3.38 -36.97
N PRO A 787 4.30 3.11 -36.02
CA PRO A 787 4.44 3.96 -34.85
C PRO A 787 5.10 5.27 -35.25
N PHE A 788 4.43 6.39 -34.93
CA PHE A 788 4.87 7.74 -35.27
C PHE A 788 5.53 8.37 -34.03
N ASP A 789 6.84 8.17 -33.87
CA ASP A 789 7.62 8.92 -32.89
C ASP A 789 8.82 9.59 -33.56
N ALA A 790 8.89 10.91 -33.38
CA ALA A 790 9.73 11.80 -34.16
C ALA A 790 11.21 11.72 -33.75
N ARG A 791 12.09 11.42 -34.71
CA ARG A 791 13.43 11.98 -34.95
C ARG A 791 14.04 11.21 -36.12
N PHE A 792 14.43 11.90 -37.19
CA PHE A 792 15.13 11.34 -38.33
C PHE A 792 16.57 10.96 -37.94
N PRO A 793 16.91 9.66 -37.95
CA PRO A 793 18.17 9.27 -38.57
C PRO A 793 17.97 8.12 -39.57
N GLY A 794 18.51 8.34 -40.77
CA GLY A 794 18.79 7.39 -41.86
C GLY A 794 18.23 5.97 -41.76
N TRP A 795 17.25 5.68 -42.61
CA TRP A 795 17.02 4.30 -43.06
C TRP A 795 18.22 3.84 -43.90
N ARG A 796 19.15 3.13 -43.25
CA ARG A 796 20.06 2.20 -43.92
C ARG A 796 19.52 0.79 -43.71
N THR A 797 18.76 0.26 -44.66
CA THR A 797 18.53 -1.19 -44.70
C THR A 797 19.81 -1.85 -45.22
N ARG A 798 20.56 -2.48 -44.31
CA ARG A 798 21.60 -3.46 -44.65
C ARG A 798 20.95 -4.60 -45.44
N ALA A 799 21.51 -4.89 -46.61
CA ALA A 799 21.32 -6.10 -47.40
C ALA A 799 19.87 -6.40 -47.85
N GLY A 800 19.68 -6.53 -49.16
CA GLY A 800 18.36 -6.58 -49.80
C GLY A 800 17.41 -7.63 -49.23
N ALA A 801 16.18 -7.20 -48.93
CA ALA A 801 14.97 -8.01 -48.98
C ALA A 801 13.75 -7.08 -48.97
N LEU A 802 13.18 -6.81 -50.16
CA LEU A 802 11.76 -6.46 -50.29
C LEU A 802 10.91 -7.67 -49.83
N PRO A 803 9.66 -7.47 -49.37
CA PRO A 803 8.80 -8.57 -48.92
C PRO A 803 8.63 -9.66 -50.01
N PRO A 804 8.28 -10.91 -49.65
CA PRO A 804 8.70 -12.16 -50.32
C PRO A 804 8.20 -12.46 -51.76
N THR A 805 7.77 -11.47 -52.53
CA THR A 805 7.29 -11.65 -53.91
C THR A 805 7.72 -10.49 -54.81
N ALA A 806 9.03 -10.27 -54.94
CA ALA A 806 9.60 -9.41 -55.98
C ALA A 806 10.82 -10.12 -56.61
N ARG A 807 10.65 -10.69 -57.81
CA ARG A 807 11.76 -11.20 -58.63
C ARG A 807 12.24 -10.09 -59.54
N GLN A 808 13.55 -9.83 -59.51
CA GLN A 808 14.23 -8.85 -60.35
C GLN A 808 14.51 -9.48 -61.72
N THR A 809 13.99 -8.89 -62.79
CA THR A 809 14.46 -9.13 -64.17
C THR A 809 14.75 -7.79 -64.84
N ALA A 810 15.65 -7.80 -65.83
CA ALA A 810 16.37 -6.64 -66.37
C ALA A 810 15.53 -5.51 -67.06
N ARG A 811 14.23 -5.39 -66.79
CA ARG A 811 13.35 -4.31 -67.29
C ARG A 811 12.21 -4.04 -66.27
N GLY A 812 12.31 -2.96 -65.48
CA GLY A 812 11.20 -2.34 -64.71
C GLY A 812 10.74 -3.03 -63.41
N ILE A 813 10.21 -2.24 -62.45
CA ILE A 813 9.65 -2.71 -61.16
C ILE A 813 8.12 -2.89 -61.31
N GLU A 814 7.60 -4.08 -61.02
CA GLU A 814 6.16 -4.39 -60.99
C GLU A 814 5.68 -4.64 -59.54
N LEU A 815 4.53 -4.08 -59.15
CA LEU A 815 3.85 -4.36 -57.88
C LEU A 815 2.35 -4.55 -58.13
N ARG A 816 1.77 -5.69 -57.68
CA ARG A 816 0.31 -5.93 -57.70
C ARG A 816 -0.18 -6.62 -56.43
N PRO A 817 -1.31 -6.17 -55.86
CA PRO A 817 -2.17 -7.03 -55.05
C PRO A 817 -3.57 -7.16 -55.71
N ASN A 818 -3.93 -8.38 -56.06
CA ASN A 818 -5.29 -8.86 -56.44
C ASN A 818 -6.23 -7.89 -57.17
N GLY A 819 -6.15 -7.91 -58.50
CA GLY A 819 -7.34 -7.97 -59.36
C GLY A 819 -8.24 -6.73 -59.45
N ALA A 820 -7.70 -5.58 -59.87
CA ALA A 820 -8.40 -4.62 -60.73
C ALA A 820 -7.39 -3.71 -61.46
N ASP A 821 -7.61 -3.51 -62.76
CA ASP A 821 -6.74 -2.85 -63.75
C ASP A 821 -6.33 -1.39 -63.40
N LEU A 822 -5.08 -1.02 -63.70
CA LEU A 822 -4.67 0.36 -64.00
C LEU A 822 -4.21 0.41 -65.46
N ARG A 823 -5.17 0.64 -66.37
CA ARG A 823 -4.90 0.88 -67.79
C ARG A 823 -4.62 2.37 -68.02
N PHE A 824 -3.47 2.69 -68.61
CA PHE A 824 -3.38 3.88 -69.45
C PHE A 824 -3.99 3.55 -70.82
N ALA A 825 -4.94 4.37 -71.27
CA ALA A 825 -5.65 4.15 -72.53
C ALA A 825 -4.73 4.46 -73.72
N GLY A 826 -4.46 3.44 -74.54
CA GLY A 826 -3.79 3.56 -75.85
C GLY A 826 -2.78 2.42 -76.08
N PRO A 827 -2.66 1.88 -77.31
CA PRO A 827 -1.60 0.93 -77.61
C PRO A 827 -0.27 1.69 -77.62
N VAL A 828 0.67 1.32 -76.75
CA VAL A 828 2.04 1.83 -76.81
C VAL A 828 2.95 0.65 -77.10
N GLU A 829 3.45 0.67 -78.33
CA GLU A 829 4.55 -0.13 -78.85
C GLU A 829 5.83 0.06 -78.00
N ASP A 830 6.71 -0.93 -78.05
CA ASP A 830 8.07 -0.98 -77.48
C ASP A 830 8.63 0.36 -76.93
N GLY A 831 8.62 0.50 -75.60
CA GLY A 831 9.27 1.63 -74.93
C GLY A 831 9.10 1.58 -73.42
N ALA A 832 10.16 1.19 -72.70
CA ALA A 832 10.19 1.19 -71.23
C ALA A 832 9.92 2.61 -70.69
N ALA A 833 8.84 2.79 -69.93
CA ALA A 833 8.54 4.05 -69.25
C ALA A 833 9.52 4.24 -68.08
N THR A 834 10.59 5.02 -68.30
CA THR A 834 11.51 5.49 -67.26
C THR A 834 10.81 6.55 -66.41
N LEU A 835 10.92 6.45 -65.07
CA LEU A 835 10.56 7.57 -64.20
C LEU A 835 11.48 8.74 -64.56
N PRO A 836 10.95 9.88 -65.03
CA PRO A 836 11.81 11.00 -65.40
C PRO A 836 12.53 11.51 -64.14
N PRO A 837 13.87 11.65 -64.17
CA PRO A 837 14.65 12.10 -63.03
C PRO A 837 14.05 13.37 -62.44
N ARG A 838 13.98 13.43 -61.10
CA ARG A 838 13.67 14.65 -60.33
C ARG A 838 12.27 15.23 -60.60
N ARG A 839 11.32 14.38 -61.01
CA ARG A 839 9.90 14.71 -61.12
C ARG A 839 9.14 14.07 -59.96
N ILE A 840 8.23 14.83 -59.36
CA ILE A 840 7.33 14.31 -58.32
C ILE A 840 6.28 13.42 -59.00
N VAL A 841 6.17 12.18 -58.52
CA VAL A 841 5.13 11.24 -58.96
C VAL A 841 4.32 10.82 -57.74
N THR A 842 3.01 11.08 -57.79
CA THR A 842 2.09 10.71 -56.71
C THR A 842 1.61 9.29 -56.91
N LEU A 843 1.90 8.41 -55.95
CA LEU A 843 1.48 7.01 -55.95
C LEU A 843 0.73 6.72 -54.65
N GLY A 844 -0.56 6.41 -54.73
CA GLY A 844 -1.37 6.06 -53.56
C GLY A 844 -1.45 7.15 -52.48
N GLY A 845 -1.34 8.43 -52.85
CA GLY A 845 -1.39 9.57 -51.92
C GLY A 845 -0.03 9.98 -51.32
N VAL A 846 1.06 9.28 -51.64
CA VAL A 846 2.43 9.64 -51.26
C VAL A 846 3.16 10.19 -52.47
N ASN A 847 3.86 11.31 -52.30
CA ASN A 847 4.62 11.94 -53.37
C ASN A 847 6.04 11.38 -53.38
N LEU A 848 6.47 10.74 -54.47
CA LEU A 848 7.81 10.16 -54.60
C LEU A 848 8.66 10.99 -55.56
N ILE A 849 9.95 11.17 -55.24
CA ILE A 849 10.94 11.79 -56.12
C ILE A 849 12.07 10.80 -56.39
N ALA A 850 12.34 10.52 -57.66
CA ALA A 850 13.50 9.76 -58.09
C ALA A 850 14.71 10.67 -58.30
N LEU A 851 15.76 10.54 -57.49
CA LEU A 851 17.01 11.26 -57.62
C LEU A 851 18.05 10.35 -58.29
N PRO A 852 18.71 10.78 -59.39
CA PRO A 852 19.69 9.95 -60.08
C PRO A 852 20.94 9.73 -59.23
N LYS A 853 21.44 8.51 -59.26
CA LYS A 853 22.70 8.10 -58.65
C LYS A 853 23.75 7.90 -59.73
N VAL A 854 24.92 8.49 -59.50
CA VAL A 854 26.10 8.32 -60.34
C VAL A 854 27.22 7.74 -59.50
N ARG A 855 28.09 6.99 -60.16
CA ARG A 855 29.28 6.43 -59.56
C ARG A 855 30.48 6.99 -60.29
N SER A 856 31.47 7.45 -59.55
CA SER A 856 32.72 7.95 -60.13
C SER A 856 33.91 7.44 -59.34
N THR A 857 34.99 7.20 -60.06
CA THR A 857 36.23 6.66 -59.52
C THR A 857 37.34 7.68 -59.72
N VAL A 858 38.14 7.88 -58.67
CA VAL A 858 39.40 8.60 -58.78
C VAL A 858 40.53 7.60 -58.67
N GLU A 859 41.39 7.59 -59.68
CA GLU A 859 42.68 6.95 -59.59
C GLU A 859 43.67 7.97 -59.07
N VAL A 860 44.41 7.60 -58.03
CA VAL A 860 45.44 8.46 -57.44
C VAL A 860 46.76 7.74 -57.45
N ARG A 861 47.74 8.41 -58.03
CA ARG A 861 49.10 7.93 -58.06
C ARG A 861 50.02 8.85 -57.30
N ASN A 862 51.04 8.28 -56.70
CA ASN A 862 52.13 9.04 -56.12
C ASN A 862 53.29 9.19 -57.12
N ALA A 863 54.31 9.95 -56.73
CA ALA A 863 55.52 10.17 -57.52
C ALA A 863 56.32 8.88 -57.86
N PHE A 864 56.00 7.75 -57.21
CA PHE A 864 56.64 6.45 -57.43
C PHE A 864 55.82 5.52 -58.36
N GLY A 865 54.70 6.00 -58.90
CA GLY A 865 53.87 5.25 -59.86
C GLY A 865 52.94 4.20 -59.25
N SER A 866 52.86 4.10 -57.92
CA SER A 866 51.84 3.29 -57.24
C SER A 866 50.49 3.97 -57.39
N VAL A 867 49.44 3.23 -57.72
CA VAL A 867 48.09 3.73 -57.97
C VAL A 867 47.10 3.09 -57.00
N SER A 868 46.22 3.89 -56.41
CA SER A 868 45.01 3.44 -55.71
C SER A 868 43.78 3.98 -56.41
N ASN A 869 42.72 3.18 -56.43
CA ASN A 869 41.45 3.56 -57.02
C ASN A 869 40.40 3.61 -55.92
N ASP A 870 39.81 4.78 -55.73
CA ASP A 870 38.74 4.99 -54.78
C ASP A 870 37.47 5.38 -55.53
N THR A 871 36.42 4.58 -55.37
CA THR A 871 35.12 4.77 -56.02
C THR A 871 34.10 5.27 -55.02
N VAL A 872 33.32 6.27 -55.40
CA VAL A 872 32.18 6.74 -54.60
C VAL A 872 30.91 6.77 -55.44
N GLU A 873 29.80 6.44 -54.80
CA GLU A 873 28.46 6.56 -55.38
C GLU A 873 27.75 7.72 -54.70
N VAL A 874 27.24 8.65 -55.50
CA VAL A 874 26.55 9.83 -54.99
C VAL A 874 25.26 10.08 -55.75
N THR A 875 24.23 10.36 -54.99
CA THR A 875 22.95 10.84 -55.48
C THR A 875 23.12 12.31 -55.86
N LEU A 876 22.88 12.69 -57.11
CA LEU A 876 23.00 14.08 -57.55
C LEU A 876 21.76 14.87 -57.13
N PRO A 877 21.81 15.77 -56.14
CA PRO A 877 20.70 16.66 -55.87
C PRO A 877 20.68 17.77 -56.91
N GLY A 878 19.49 18.08 -57.43
CA GLY A 878 19.26 19.21 -58.31
C GLY A 878 17.86 19.75 -58.07
N PRO A 879 17.55 20.95 -58.59
CA PRO A 879 16.23 21.55 -58.39
C PRO A 879 15.13 20.62 -58.89
N ILE A 880 14.17 20.29 -58.01
CA ILE A 880 13.01 19.46 -58.33
C ILE A 880 12.14 20.23 -59.33
N GLN A 881 11.87 19.65 -60.49
CA GLN A 881 11.01 20.30 -61.48
C GLN A 881 9.55 20.24 -61.00
N ARG A 882 9.00 21.40 -60.61
CA ARG A 882 7.59 21.55 -60.19
C ARG A 882 6.65 21.32 -61.38
N ARG A 883 5.70 20.39 -61.23
CA ARG A 883 4.33 20.62 -61.73
C ARG A 883 3.47 20.91 -60.50
N ALA A 884 2.79 22.05 -60.54
CA ALA A 884 2.10 22.67 -59.41
C ALA A 884 1.18 21.70 -58.65
N ALA A 885 1.44 21.51 -57.34
CA ALA A 885 0.46 21.09 -56.31
C ALA A 885 1.02 20.96 -54.87
N LEU A 886 2.25 21.40 -54.54
CA LEU A 886 2.81 21.30 -53.17
C LEU A 886 3.52 22.59 -52.71
N ASP A 887 3.40 22.91 -51.43
CA ASP A 887 3.92 24.11 -50.77
C ASP A 887 5.47 24.12 -50.75
N PRO A 888 6.14 25.21 -51.21
CA PRO A 888 7.58 25.39 -51.11
C PRO A 888 8.21 25.05 -49.75
N ALA A 889 7.50 25.30 -48.64
CA ALA A 889 8.04 25.16 -47.29
C ALA A 889 8.11 23.70 -46.79
N GLU A 890 7.31 22.79 -47.37
CA GLU A 890 7.31 21.35 -47.05
C GLU A 890 8.38 20.56 -47.79
N VAL A 891 8.84 21.06 -48.94
CA VAL A 891 9.87 20.39 -49.76
C VAL A 891 11.28 20.74 -49.29
N GLN A 892 11.44 21.85 -48.54
CA GLN A 892 12.73 22.33 -48.05
C GLN A 892 13.08 21.83 -46.64
N ARG A 893 12.10 21.29 -45.89
CA ARG A 893 12.31 20.51 -44.67
C ARG A 893 12.47 19.04 -45.01
#